data_AF-A0A971HWS5-F1
#
_entry.id   AF-A0A971HWS5-F1
#
_cell.length_a   1.000
_cell.length_b   1.000
_cell.length_c   1.000
_cell.angle_alpha   90.00
_cell.angle_beta   90.00
_cell.angle_gamma   90.00
#
_symmetry.space_group_name_H-M   'P 1'
#
loop_
_entity.id
_entity.type
_entity.pdbx_description
1 polymer ?
#
loop_
_entity_poly.entity_id
_entity_poly.type
_entity_poly.pdbx_seq_one_letter_code
_entity_poly.pdbx_strand_id
1 'polypeptide(L)'
;MNYPIWDLQWAGGGFFIATIAVFHVYISHFAIGGGLFLVLTEMLGYRRNSPGILEYTRRHTKFFLIVTMVLGGITGVGIWSTISLIHPTATSRLIHTFVFAWAIEWVFFLGEIVAILIYFYTFGKMERRKHLAIGWIYFFCAWMSLFVINGIIGFMLTPGDWLETRSIWDGFFNPSFWPSLAFRTFIALMFAGLYGFVTATWEKDQKLRETLVRHCALWLLLPFAFLLLSGWWYISILPELPQSMVLGANPELIPFFQGFLWISAILFVGGLIMGIRMPLSVKQPIAWTLLVIGLMYMGCFEWMREGGRRPYVIYGFMYSNSILVGQEDSFAKDGYLKSSGWFQHADITPENQLAAGQEIYRGLCSSCHSIGGPMNDIRSLTAHFDQGGMETMINGIGKVYAYMPRFVGSTEERAALAAYLVHEVNGHPVQKVQEQPERPVLEVEIPAFDVDEHEYVLLAWCTLGEKCISDSDSYFSFLPPGSTLMAQLILRDPQPEIITDNVELTFTPPPGFTNPSQHVEFWKYAKSLVGKDLPQNVSTKGLGLEGVMTLNPENLTFVADGIPVLPYTDDGLVNPYPIFTIEAKSTKTGQVLATTKVVAPISTEIGCKNCHSGTWAKSDVTGIAALTASDILARHDKRHKTDLLAKAEAGQPVLCQSCHPDPLLNTEANPELLNLPAAIHGFHANYLANSPDAEACHSCHPTGPDSYTYCARGVHASEVGLTCVNCHGTLEDHALTLLKG
;
A
#
# COMPACT_ATOMS: atom_id res chain seq x y z
N MET A 1 -14.38 21.36 17.92
CA MET A 1 -13.28 22.03 18.65
C MET A 1 -11.99 21.34 18.25
N ASN A 2 -11.01 22.09 17.75
CA ASN A 2 -9.71 21.53 17.39
C ASN A 2 -8.76 21.65 18.57
N TYR A 3 -8.04 20.57 18.85
CA TYR A 3 -7.07 20.49 19.93
C TYR A 3 -5.65 20.76 19.39
N PRO A 4 -4.73 21.26 20.22
CA PRO A 4 -3.33 21.35 19.84
C PRO A 4 -2.75 19.94 19.56
N ILE A 5 -1.82 19.86 18.63
CA ILE A 5 -1.19 18.60 18.23
C ILE A 5 0.05 18.38 19.10
N TRP A 6 0.15 17.21 19.73
CA TRP A 6 1.38 16.78 20.39
C TRP A 6 2.33 16.14 19.37
N ASP A 7 3.20 16.97 18.75
CA ASP A 7 4.16 16.50 17.75
C ASP A 7 5.33 15.76 18.42
N LEU A 8 5.41 14.46 18.15
CA LEU A 8 6.41 13.54 18.68
C LEU A 8 7.53 13.21 17.67
N GLN A 9 7.42 13.70 16.43
CA GLN A 9 8.36 13.46 15.33
C GLN A 9 8.84 12.01 15.20
N TRP A 10 9.97 11.69 15.82
CA TRP A 10 10.60 10.37 15.84
C TRP A 10 9.71 9.26 16.38
N ALA A 11 8.88 9.50 17.39
CA ALA A 11 8.03 8.41 17.90
C ALA A 11 6.76 8.21 17.04
N GLY A 12 6.29 9.26 16.36
CA GLY A 12 4.94 9.30 15.78
C GLY A 12 3.84 9.12 16.84
N GLY A 13 2.57 9.16 16.42
CA GLY A 13 1.43 9.04 17.33
C GLY A 13 1.22 7.62 17.88
N GLY A 14 1.37 6.57 17.08
CA GLY A 14 1.01 5.22 17.54
C GLY A 14 2.02 4.54 18.49
N PHE A 15 3.29 4.97 18.55
CA PHE A 15 4.34 4.24 19.26
C PHE A 15 4.12 4.15 20.79
N PHE A 16 3.82 5.29 21.43
CA PHE A 16 3.57 5.32 22.87
C PHE A 16 2.27 4.62 23.24
N ILE A 17 1.22 4.77 22.41
CA ILE A 17 -0.03 4.03 22.60
C ILE A 17 0.25 2.53 22.56
N ALA A 18 0.92 2.04 21.53
CA ALA A 18 1.22 0.62 21.38
C ALA A 18 2.06 0.09 22.56
N THR A 19 3.11 0.80 22.95
CA THR A 19 4.02 0.38 24.02
C THR A 19 3.31 0.30 25.38
N ILE A 20 2.57 1.34 25.76
CA ILE A 20 1.91 1.41 27.06
C ILE A 20 0.68 0.50 27.08
N ALA A 21 -0.11 0.45 26.00
CA ALA A 21 -1.29 -0.39 25.93
C ALA A 21 -0.95 -1.88 26.02
N VAL A 22 0.02 -2.38 25.25
CA VAL A 22 0.42 -3.80 25.30
C VAL A 22 0.86 -4.19 26.71
N PHE A 23 1.68 -3.35 27.35
CA PHE A 23 2.20 -3.64 28.68
C PHE A 23 1.11 -3.59 29.76
N HIS A 24 0.28 -2.55 29.75
CA HIS A 24 -0.82 -2.41 30.70
C HIS A 24 -1.85 -3.54 30.54
N VAL A 25 -2.25 -3.83 29.30
CA VAL A 25 -3.29 -4.84 29.01
C VAL A 25 -2.81 -6.23 29.41
N TYR A 26 -1.52 -6.54 29.24
CA TYR A 26 -0.94 -7.79 29.73
C TYR A 26 -1.10 -7.96 31.25
N ILE A 27 -0.84 -6.89 32.00
CA ILE A 27 -0.97 -6.88 33.47
C ILE A 27 -2.42 -6.86 33.92
N SER A 28 -3.30 -6.11 33.24
CA SER A 28 -4.72 -6.05 33.59
C SER A 28 -5.41 -7.40 33.36
N HIS A 29 -5.06 -8.12 32.29
CA HIS A 29 -5.55 -9.48 32.05
C HIS A 29 -5.03 -10.45 33.13
N PHE A 30 -3.80 -10.27 33.61
CA PHE A 30 -3.33 -11.02 34.78
C PHE A 30 -4.11 -10.66 36.06
N ALA A 31 -4.49 -9.40 36.28
CA ALA A 31 -5.34 -9.03 37.42
C ALA A 31 -6.68 -9.78 37.41
N ILE A 32 -7.33 -9.85 36.25
CA ILE A 32 -8.63 -10.53 36.10
C ILE A 32 -8.49 -12.04 36.32
N GLY A 33 -7.64 -12.70 35.53
CA GLY A 33 -7.49 -14.16 35.60
C GLY A 33 -6.82 -14.61 36.90
N GLY A 34 -5.82 -13.86 37.37
CA GLY A 34 -5.11 -14.10 38.62
C GLY A 34 -6.01 -13.94 39.84
N GLY A 35 -6.99 -13.03 39.79
CA GLY A 35 -8.06 -12.93 40.79
C GLY A 35 -8.80 -14.24 40.99
N LEU A 36 -9.30 -14.84 39.90
CA LEU A 36 -9.96 -16.16 39.97
C LEU A 36 -8.97 -17.25 40.42
N PHE A 37 -7.73 -17.19 39.94
CA PHE A 37 -6.68 -18.13 40.30
C PHE A 37 -6.43 -18.16 41.81
N LEU A 38 -6.37 -17.00 42.48
CA LEU A 38 -6.18 -16.91 43.93
C LEU A 38 -7.28 -17.65 44.69
N VAL A 39 -8.54 -17.33 44.40
CA VAL A 39 -9.69 -17.92 45.10
C VAL A 39 -9.78 -19.42 44.89
N LEU A 40 -9.64 -19.87 43.64
CA LEU A 40 -9.71 -21.29 43.32
C LEU A 40 -8.51 -22.07 43.88
N THR A 41 -7.32 -21.46 43.97
CA THR A 41 -6.14 -22.10 44.55
C THR A 41 -6.22 -22.17 46.08
N GLU A 42 -6.80 -21.17 46.73
CA GLU A 42 -7.13 -21.23 48.15
C GLU A 42 -8.15 -22.33 48.44
N MET A 43 -9.24 -22.38 47.66
CA MET A 43 -10.25 -23.44 47.74
C MET A 43 -9.63 -24.82 47.53
N LEU A 44 -8.69 -24.96 46.59
CA LEU A 44 -7.93 -26.19 46.37
C LEU A 44 -7.10 -26.58 47.59
N GLY A 45 -6.43 -25.60 48.22
CA GLY A 45 -5.65 -25.81 49.45
C GLY A 45 -6.50 -26.36 50.58
N TYR A 46 -7.71 -25.81 50.78
CA TYR A 46 -8.65 -26.34 51.76
C TYR A 46 -9.22 -27.70 51.37
N ARG A 47 -9.59 -27.91 50.10
CA ARG A 47 -10.17 -29.18 49.62
C ARG A 47 -9.18 -30.34 49.74
N ARG A 48 -7.90 -30.08 49.52
CA ARG A 48 -6.82 -31.07 49.66
C ARG A 48 -6.20 -31.10 51.06
N ASN A 49 -6.70 -30.29 51.99
CA ASN A 49 -6.17 -30.11 53.33
C ASN A 49 -4.64 -29.91 53.33
N SER A 50 -4.15 -29.04 52.44
CA SER A 50 -2.72 -28.83 52.19
C SER A 50 -2.27 -27.45 52.67
N PRO A 51 -1.55 -27.37 53.81
CA PRO A 51 -0.96 -26.12 54.30
C PRO A 51 -0.01 -25.49 53.28
N GLY A 52 0.71 -26.31 52.51
CA GLY A 52 1.65 -25.84 51.48
C GLY A 52 0.97 -25.05 50.36
N ILE A 53 -0.21 -25.48 49.89
CA ILE A 53 -0.95 -24.75 48.85
C ILE A 53 -1.48 -23.42 49.41
N LEU A 54 -1.95 -23.40 50.67
CA LEU A 54 -2.43 -22.17 51.32
C LEU A 54 -1.29 -21.16 51.50
N GLU A 55 -0.11 -21.62 51.94
CA GLU A 55 1.07 -20.77 52.08
C GLU A 55 1.61 -20.27 50.73
N TYR A 56 1.61 -21.13 49.70
CA TYR A 56 1.87 -20.70 48.33
C TYR A 56 0.90 -19.61 47.90
N THR A 57 -0.40 -19.81 48.12
CA THR A 57 -1.44 -18.85 47.74
C THR A 57 -1.18 -17.50 48.42
N ARG A 58 -0.89 -17.49 49.73
CA ARG A 58 -0.55 -16.27 50.48
C ARG A 58 0.66 -15.52 49.89
N ARG A 59 1.72 -16.24 49.51
CA ARG A 59 2.91 -15.64 48.88
C ARG A 59 2.61 -15.15 47.46
N HIS A 60 1.84 -15.91 46.69
CA HIS A 60 1.41 -15.52 45.36
C HIS A 60 0.50 -14.28 45.42
N THR A 61 -0.38 -14.15 46.42
CA THR A 61 -1.18 -12.95 46.65
C THR A 61 -0.31 -11.70 46.82
N LYS A 62 0.82 -11.80 47.53
CA LYS A 62 1.77 -10.67 47.66
C LYS A 62 2.33 -10.25 46.29
N PHE A 63 2.79 -11.22 45.51
CA PHE A 63 3.32 -11.00 44.17
C PHE A 63 2.24 -10.38 43.26
N PHE A 64 1.06 -10.99 43.26
CA PHE A 64 -0.11 -10.53 42.54
C PHE A 64 -0.44 -9.08 42.88
N LEU A 65 -0.61 -8.75 44.16
CA LEU A 65 -0.89 -7.39 44.64
C LEU A 65 0.13 -6.37 44.13
N ILE A 66 1.43 -6.68 44.21
CA ILE A 66 2.47 -5.73 43.76
C ILE A 66 2.38 -5.50 42.24
N VAL A 67 2.25 -6.57 41.45
CA VAL A 67 2.21 -6.46 40.00
C VAL A 67 0.92 -5.77 39.53
N THR A 68 -0.24 -6.18 40.04
CA THR A 68 -1.52 -5.68 39.53
C THR A 68 -1.85 -4.29 40.08
N MET A 69 -1.65 -4.05 41.39
CA MET A 69 -2.00 -2.76 42.00
C MET A 69 -0.99 -1.66 41.68
N VAL A 70 0.32 -1.94 41.80
CA VAL A 70 1.35 -0.90 41.64
C VAL A 70 1.68 -0.72 40.16
N LEU A 71 2.13 -1.78 39.49
CA LEU A 71 2.56 -1.69 38.09
C LEU A 71 1.35 -1.51 37.16
N GLY A 72 0.24 -2.23 37.42
CA GLY A 72 -1.02 -2.03 36.70
C GLY A 72 -1.61 -0.63 36.92
N GLY A 73 -1.60 -0.11 38.15
CA GLY A 73 -2.08 1.24 38.45
C GLY A 73 -1.29 2.34 37.74
N ILE A 74 0.05 2.30 37.78
CA ILE A 74 0.92 3.28 37.11
C ILE A 74 0.69 3.27 35.59
N THR A 75 0.64 2.07 35.00
CA THR A 75 0.48 1.92 33.56
C THR A 75 -0.93 2.28 33.07
N GLY A 76 -1.95 2.10 33.92
CA GLY A 76 -3.33 2.51 33.63
C GLY A 76 -3.48 4.03 33.57
N VAL A 77 -2.87 4.75 34.52
CA VAL A 77 -2.76 6.22 34.46
C VAL A 77 -1.98 6.66 33.21
N GLY A 78 -0.91 5.93 32.87
CA GLY A 78 -0.12 6.16 31.68
C GLY A 78 -0.93 6.10 30.37
N ILE A 79 -1.84 5.12 30.23
CA ILE A 79 -2.74 5.05 29.06
C ILE A 79 -3.58 6.32 28.96
N TRP A 80 -4.24 6.72 30.05
CA TRP A 80 -5.14 7.87 30.06
C TRP A 80 -4.44 9.17 29.63
N SER A 81 -3.22 9.41 30.15
CA SER A 81 -2.42 10.56 29.72
C SER A 81 -2.04 10.48 28.25
N THR A 82 -1.66 9.29 27.77
CA THR A 82 -1.18 9.07 26.40
C THR A 82 -2.30 9.25 25.36
N ILE A 83 -3.46 8.62 25.55
CA ILE A 83 -4.58 8.73 24.59
C ILE A 83 -5.16 10.15 24.55
N SER A 84 -5.16 10.86 25.68
CA SER A 84 -5.66 12.23 25.77
C SER A 84 -4.79 13.23 25.02
N LEU A 85 -3.49 12.96 24.90
CA LEU A 85 -2.55 13.83 24.18
C LEU A 85 -2.46 13.49 22.68
N ILE A 86 -2.52 12.20 22.33
CA ILE A 86 -2.30 11.74 20.95
C ILE A 86 -3.59 11.77 20.14
N HIS A 87 -4.73 11.40 20.73
CA HIS A 87 -6.04 11.44 20.08
C HIS A 87 -7.07 12.18 20.96
N PRO A 88 -6.88 13.48 21.23
CA PRO A 88 -7.76 14.26 22.11
C PRO A 88 -9.20 14.30 21.61
N THR A 89 -9.44 14.44 20.30
CA THR A 89 -10.78 14.49 19.72
C THR A 89 -11.52 13.15 19.88
N ALA A 90 -10.85 12.03 19.60
CA ALA A 90 -11.44 10.71 19.77
C ALA A 90 -11.70 10.40 21.26
N THR A 91 -10.73 10.71 22.13
CA THR A 91 -10.86 10.55 23.58
C THR A 91 -12.03 11.38 24.12
N SER A 92 -12.13 12.65 23.74
CA SER A 92 -13.25 13.53 24.08
C SER A 92 -14.59 12.95 23.63
N ARG A 93 -14.66 12.40 22.41
CA ARG A 93 -15.89 11.77 21.90
C ARG A 93 -16.29 10.54 22.71
N LEU A 94 -15.33 9.70 23.07
CA LEU A 94 -15.58 8.55 23.94
C LEU A 94 -16.06 8.99 25.33
N ILE A 95 -15.51 10.09 25.88
CA ILE A 95 -15.96 10.64 27.19
C ILE A 95 -17.41 11.07 27.10
N HIS A 96 -17.76 11.87 26.09
CA HIS A 96 -19.14 12.34 25.93
C HIS A 96 -20.14 11.20 25.69
N THR A 97 -19.69 10.05 25.20
CA THR A 97 -20.56 8.89 24.95
C THR A 97 -20.64 7.96 26.16
N PHE A 98 -19.53 7.74 26.86
CA PHE A 98 -19.38 6.66 27.85
C PHE A 98 -18.86 7.11 29.23
N VAL A 99 -18.94 8.40 29.57
CA VAL A 99 -18.47 8.92 30.88
C VAL A 99 -18.96 8.10 32.07
N PHE A 100 -20.22 7.67 32.06
CA PHE A 100 -20.79 6.86 33.14
C PHE A 100 -20.30 5.41 33.11
N ALA A 101 -20.02 4.84 31.94
CA ALA A 101 -19.41 3.52 31.86
C ALA A 101 -17.99 3.57 32.45
N TRP A 102 -17.19 4.58 32.11
CA TRP A 102 -15.89 4.77 32.78
C TRP A 102 -16.01 4.99 34.28
N ALA A 103 -16.96 5.81 34.74
CA ALA A 103 -17.18 5.96 36.18
C ALA A 103 -17.51 4.62 36.87
N ILE A 104 -18.31 3.76 36.22
CA ILE A 104 -18.62 2.40 36.72
C ILE A 104 -17.36 1.53 36.77
N GLU A 105 -16.52 1.56 35.73
CA GLU A 105 -15.23 0.86 35.73
C GLU A 105 -14.37 1.27 36.92
N TRP A 106 -14.27 2.57 37.22
CA TRP A 106 -13.48 3.09 38.34
C TRP A 106 -14.03 2.64 39.71
N VAL A 107 -15.34 2.50 39.84
CA VAL A 107 -15.97 1.93 41.05
C VAL A 107 -15.58 0.46 41.22
N PHE A 108 -15.60 -0.33 40.15
CA PHE A 108 -15.14 -1.72 40.20
C PHE A 108 -13.64 -1.80 40.50
N PHE A 109 -12.82 -0.93 39.93
CA PHE A 109 -11.38 -0.87 40.22
C PHE A 109 -11.10 -0.52 41.69
N LEU A 110 -11.86 0.41 42.28
CA LEU A 110 -11.77 0.69 43.72
C LEU A 110 -12.17 -0.54 44.55
N GLY A 111 -13.27 -1.21 44.18
CA GLY A 111 -13.71 -2.45 44.83
C GLY A 111 -12.66 -3.56 44.74
N GLU A 112 -11.99 -3.69 43.60
CA GLU A 112 -10.88 -4.59 43.36
C GLU A 112 -9.72 -4.31 44.32
N ILE A 113 -9.25 -3.05 44.41
CA ILE A 113 -8.14 -2.65 45.30
C ILE A 113 -8.48 -2.93 46.77
N VAL A 114 -9.69 -2.54 47.21
CA VAL A 114 -10.12 -2.77 48.60
C VAL A 114 -10.19 -4.27 48.89
N ALA A 115 -10.75 -5.06 47.98
CA ALA A 115 -10.86 -6.50 48.16
C ALA A 115 -9.49 -7.19 48.24
N ILE A 116 -8.53 -6.85 47.37
CA ILE A 116 -7.20 -7.50 47.40
C ILE A 116 -6.40 -7.13 48.65
N LEU A 117 -6.53 -5.90 49.15
CA LEU A 117 -5.88 -5.48 50.39
C LEU A 117 -6.45 -6.25 51.59
N ILE A 118 -7.78 -6.35 51.69
CA ILE A 118 -8.43 -7.13 52.75
C ILE A 118 -8.02 -8.60 52.64
N TYR A 119 -8.09 -9.17 51.43
CA TYR A 119 -7.71 -10.55 51.17
C TYR A 119 -6.25 -10.82 51.60
N PHE A 120 -5.31 -9.97 51.19
CA PHE A 120 -3.90 -10.14 51.55
C PHE A 120 -3.63 -10.00 53.06
N TYR A 121 -4.10 -8.92 53.69
CA TYR A 121 -3.76 -8.64 55.09
C TYR A 121 -4.48 -9.53 56.11
N THR A 122 -5.62 -10.10 55.72
CA THR A 122 -6.43 -10.97 56.57
C THR A 122 -6.28 -12.46 56.26
N PHE A 123 -5.38 -12.82 55.34
CA PHE A 123 -5.07 -14.21 54.99
C PHE A 123 -4.65 -15.00 56.23
N GLY A 124 -5.42 -16.06 56.56
CA GLY A 124 -5.21 -16.88 57.76
C GLY A 124 -5.66 -16.25 59.09
N LYS A 125 -6.17 -14.99 59.08
CA LYS A 125 -6.73 -14.29 60.25
C LYS A 125 -8.25 -14.19 60.21
N MET A 126 -8.82 -14.07 59.01
CA MET A 126 -10.27 -14.02 58.80
C MET A 126 -10.86 -15.43 58.71
N GLU A 127 -12.12 -15.56 59.12
CA GLU A 127 -12.90 -16.78 58.92
C GLU A 127 -12.91 -17.19 57.44
N ARG A 128 -12.59 -18.47 57.17
CA ARG A 128 -12.45 -19.03 55.80
C ARG A 128 -13.57 -18.62 54.84
N ARG A 129 -14.83 -18.73 55.25
CA ARG A 129 -15.97 -18.43 54.37
C ARG A 129 -15.99 -16.96 53.95
N LYS A 130 -15.67 -16.06 54.88
CA LYS A 130 -15.59 -14.62 54.62
C LYS A 130 -14.37 -14.29 53.77
N HIS A 131 -13.22 -14.90 54.05
CA HIS A 131 -11.99 -14.69 53.28
C HIS A 131 -12.17 -15.10 51.79
N LEU A 132 -12.76 -16.27 51.55
CA LEU A 132 -13.12 -16.71 50.19
C LEU A 132 -14.16 -15.79 49.53
N ALA A 133 -15.13 -15.26 50.29
CA ALA A 133 -16.10 -14.30 49.76
C ALA A 133 -15.43 -12.99 49.31
N ILE A 134 -14.44 -12.47 50.06
CA ILE A 134 -13.64 -11.31 49.65
C ILE A 134 -12.88 -11.62 48.36
N GLY A 135 -12.30 -12.81 48.25
CA GLY A 135 -11.66 -13.24 47.01
C GLY A 135 -12.62 -13.27 45.81
N TRP A 136 -13.84 -13.79 45.98
CA TRP A 136 -14.86 -13.77 44.93
C TRP A 136 -15.32 -12.36 44.57
N ILE A 137 -15.42 -11.46 45.56
CA ILE A 137 -15.69 -10.04 45.32
C ILE A 137 -14.58 -9.41 44.48
N TYR A 138 -13.31 -9.70 44.78
CA TYR A 138 -12.19 -9.25 43.95
C TYR A 138 -12.37 -9.69 42.49
N PHE A 139 -12.56 -10.99 42.26
CA PHE A 139 -12.70 -11.52 40.89
C PHE A 139 -13.90 -10.91 40.17
N PHE A 140 -15.04 -10.77 40.85
CA PHE A 140 -16.22 -10.14 40.29
C PHE A 140 -15.93 -8.70 39.87
N CYS A 141 -15.33 -7.89 40.74
CA CYS A 141 -14.96 -6.52 40.43
C CYS A 141 -13.97 -6.45 39.25
N ALA A 142 -12.90 -7.25 39.27
CA ALA A 142 -11.91 -7.27 38.19
C ALA A 142 -12.53 -7.67 36.84
N TRP A 143 -13.38 -8.71 36.83
CA TRP A 143 -14.07 -9.15 35.61
C TRP A 143 -15.10 -8.12 35.14
N MET A 144 -15.79 -7.44 36.05
CA MET A 144 -16.69 -6.33 35.69
C MET A 144 -15.94 -5.13 35.12
N SER A 145 -14.72 -4.84 35.57
CA SER A 145 -13.86 -3.85 34.91
C SER A 145 -13.60 -4.24 33.44
N LEU A 146 -13.25 -5.52 33.18
CA LEU A 146 -13.11 -6.03 31.81
C LEU A 146 -14.41 -5.89 31.00
N PHE A 147 -15.54 -6.27 31.58
CA PHE A 147 -16.86 -6.18 30.95
C PHE A 147 -17.15 -4.75 30.46
N VAL A 148 -16.86 -3.76 31.30
CA VAL A 148 -17.15 -2.36 31.01
C VAL A 148 -16.20 -1.78 29.97
N ILE A 149 -14.88 -1.95 30.14
CA ILE A 149 -13.90 -1.41 29.18
C ILE A 149 -13.99 -2.10 27.81
N ASN A 150 -14.38 -3.38 27.79
CA ASN A 150 -14.62 -4.13 26.56
C ASN A 150 -15.70 -3.48 25.69
N GLY A 151 -16.77 -2.94 26.29
CA GLY A 151 -17.80 -2.22 25.53
C GLY A 151 -17.26 -0.98 24.82
N ILE A 152 -16.41 -0.22 25.50
CA ILE A 152 -15.82 1.01 24.96
C ILE A 152 -14.80 0.70 23.85
N ILE A 153 -13.94 -0.31 24.05
CA ILE A 153 -12.93 -0.70 23.05
C ILE A 153 -13.59 -1.39 21.84
N GLY A 154 -14.57 -2.27 22.08
CA GLY A 154 -15.35 -2.92 21.03
C GLY A 154 -16.09 -1.90 20.15
N PHE A 155 -16.62 -0.84 20.77
CA PHE A 155 -17.29 0.26 20.07
C PHE A 155 -16.38 0.94 19.03
N MET A 156 -15.09 1.11 19.32
CA MET A 156 -14.16 1.74 18.38
C MET A 156 -13.96 0.91 17.10
N LEU A 157 -14.10 -0.42 17.19
CA LEU A 157 -13.94 -1.35 16.06
C LEU A 157 -15.27 -1.61 15.35
N THR A 158 -16.36 -1.73 16.10
CA THR A 158 -17.69 -2.03 15.57
C THR A 158 -18.74 -1.15 16.25
N PRO A 159 -18.93 0.13 15.90
CA PRO A 159 -19.93 0.96 16.58
C PRO A 159 -21.36 0.52 16.32
N GLY A 160 -21.62 -0.24 15.25
CA GLY A 160 -22.94 -0.79 14.93
C GLY A 160 -24.00 0.29 14.76
N ASP A 161 -25.20 0.02 15.26
CA ASP A 161 -26.38 0.90 15.13
C ASP A 161 -26.20 2.27 15.79
N TRP A 162 -25.19 2.44 16.66
CA TRP A 162 -24.86 3.73 17.26
C TRP A 162 -24.59 4.82 16.21
N LEU A 163 -24.09 4.46 15.03
CA LEU A 163 -23.84 5.42 13.94
C LEU A 163 -25.12 6.19 13.56
N GLU A 164 -26.27 5.54 13.67
CA GLU A 164 -27.60 6.10 13.39
C GLU A 164 -28.30 6.59 14.67
N THR A 165 -28.38 5.73 15.69
CA THR A 165 -29.23 5.99 16.87
C THR A 165 -28.60 6.96 17.86
N ARG A 166 -27.26 7.04 17.89
CA ARG A 166 -26.46 7.73 18.92
C ARG A 166 -26.78 7.28 20.36
N SER A 167 -27.44 6.14 20.52
CA SER A 167 -27.84 5.57 21.82
C SER A 167 -26.64 4.94 22.52
N ILE A 168 -26.41 5.26 23.79
CA ILE A 168 -25.32 4.71 24.58
C ILE A 168 -25.32 3.16 24.59
N TRP A 169 -26.49 2.53 24.61
CA TRP A 169 -26.62 1.08 24.72
C TRP A 169 -26.23 0.36 23.43
N ASP A 170 -26.56 0.93 22.27
CA ASP A 170 -26.22 0.35 20.97
C ASP A 170 -24.70 0.42 20.74
N GLY A 171 -24.08 1.51 21.20
CA GLY A 171 -22.62 1.65 21.17
C GLY A 171 -21.92 0.72 22.17
N PHE A 172 -22.43 0.63 23.39
CA PHE A 172 -21.83 -0.19 24.45
C PHE A 172 -21.96 -1.69 24.17
N PHE A 173 -23.16 -2.17 23.82
CA PHE A 173 -23.44 -3.54 23.40
C PHE A 173 -23.31 -3.71 21.89
N ASN A 174 -22.19 -3.24 21.37
CA ASN A 174 -21.87 -3.34 19.96
C ASN A 174 -21.77 -4.80 19.47
N PRO A 175 -21.79 -5.04 18.13
CA PRO A 175 -21.73 -6.39 17.56
C PRO A 175 -20.57 -7.25 18.08
N SER A 176 -19.40 -6.65 18.32
CA SER A 176 -18.24 -7.39 18.82
C SER A 176 -18.15 -7.54 20.33
N PHE A 177 -19.09 -6.97 21.11
CA PHE A 177 -19.05 -6.94 22.57
C PHE A 177 -18.86 -8.34 23.17
N TRP A 178 -19.79 -9.26 22.89
CA TRP A 178 -19.79 -10.61 23.45
C TRP A 178 -18.62 -11.47 22.99
N PRO A 179 -18.29 -11.56 21.69
CA PRO A 179 -17.13 -12.33 21.26
C PRO A 179 -15.81 -11.77 21.81
N SER A 180 -15.62 -10.45 21.81
CA SER A 180 -14.42 -9.83 22.38
C SER A 180 -14.31 -10.08 23.89
N LEU A 181 -15.42 -9.99 24.63
CA LEU A 181 -15.45 -10.26 26.07
C LEU A 181 -15.06 -11.71 26.38
N ALA A 182 -15.65 -12.67 25.66
CA ALA A 182 -15.33 -14.09 25.81
C ALA A 182 -13.84 -14.34 25.50
N PHE A 183 -13.37 -13.82 24.37
CA PHE A 183 -11.99 -13.98 23.92
C PHE A 183 -10.98 -13.41 24.94
N ARG A 184 -11.18 -12.16 25.38
CA ARG A 184 -10.33 -11.52 26.40
C ARG A 184 -10.38 -12.22 27.75
N THR A 185 -11.55 -12.75 28.14
CA THR A 185 -11.68 -13.56 29.37
C THR A 185 -10.79 -14.80 29.29
N PHE A 186 -10.78 -15.55 28.19
CA PHE A 186 -9.94 -16.74 28.07
C PHE A 186 -8.45 -16.40 28.02
N ILE A 187 -8.05 -15.28 27.40
CA ILE A 187 -6.68 -14.77 27.48
C ILE A 187 -6.29 -14.46 28.94
N ALA A 188 -7.16 -13.78 29.70
CA ALA A 188 -6.90 -13.46 31.10
C ALA A 188 -6.67 -14.72 31.94
N LEU A 189 -7.49 -15.75 31.76
CA LEU A 189 -7.31 -17.04 32.44
C LEU A 189 -5.97 -17.70 32.08
N MET A 190 -5.56 -17.67 30.80
CA MET A 190 -4.27 -18.18 30.36
C MET A 190 -3.10 -17.46 31.04
N PHE A 191 -3.16 -16.13 31.14
CA PHE A 191 -2.10 -15.33 31.76
C PHE A 191 -1.97 -15.63 33.26
N ALA A 192 -3.07 -15.95 33.96
CA ALA A 192 -3.00 -16.43 35.34
C ALA A 192 -2.08 -17.66 35.47
N GLY A 193 -2.15 -18.59 34.51
CA GLY A 193 -1.26 -19.74 34.42
C GLY A 193 0.20 -19.37 34.16
N LEU A 194 0.46 -18.43 33.24
CA LEU A 194 1.81 -17.97 32.89
C LEU A 194 2.54 -17.31 34.08
N TYR A 195 1.89 -16.35 34.72
CA TYR A 195 2.41 -15.72 35.94
C TYR A 195 2.53 -16.74 37.08
N GLY A 196 1.56 -17.67 37.19
CA GLY A 196 1.60 -18.77 38.14
C GLY A 196 2.83 -19.67 37.98
N PHE A 197 3.28 -19.96 36.75
CA PHE A 197 4.50 -20.75 36.53
C PHE A 197 5.74 -20.11 37.18
N VAL A 198 5.87 -18.79 37.06
CA VAL A 198 7.02 -18.06 37.64
C VAL A 198 7.03 -18.23 39.15
N THR A 199 5.92 -18.02 39.84
CA THR A 199 5.87 -18.18 41.29
C THR A 199 5.91 -19.63 41.75
N ALA A 200 5.27 -20.55 41.02
CA ALA A 200 5.21 -21.96 41.38
C ALA A 200 6.59 -22.64 41.28
N THR A 201 7.41 -22.27 40.30
CA THR A 201 8.76 -22.84 40.14
C THR A 201 9.73 -22.46 41.27
N TRP A 202 9.42 -21.43 42.05
CA TRP A 202 10.19 -21.01 43.22
C TRP A 202 9.83 -21.77 44.51
N GLU A 203 8.87 -22.69 44.44
CA GLU A 203 8.53 -23.54 45.58
C GLU A 203 9.66 -24.53 45.89
N LYS A 204 10.06 -24.59 47.16
CA LYS A 204 11.20 -25.42 47.59
C LYS A 204 10.85 -26.90 47.62
N ASP A 205 9.67 -27.24 48.13
CA ASP A 205 9.17 -28.62 48.13
C ASP A 205 8.89 -29.07 46.70
N GLN A 206 9.61 -30.10 46.25
CA GLN A 206 9.49 -30.65 44.90
C GLN A 206 8.08 -31.19 44.60
N LYS A 207 7.43 -31.88 45.53
CA LYS A 207 6.11 -32.49 45.28
C LYS A 207 5.04 -31.40 45.19
N LEU A 208 5.11 -30.42 46.08
CA LEU A 208 4.23 -29.25 46.04
C LEU A 208 4.46 -28.44 44.76
N ARG A 209 5.72 -28.18 44.39
CA ARG A 209 6.10 -27.48 43.16
C ARG A 209 5.48 -28.14 41.93
N GLU A 210 5.67 -29.43 41.74
CA GLU A 210 5.13 -30.15 40.58
C GLU A 210 3.60 -30.11 40.55
N THR A 211 2.95 -30.15 41.72
CA THR A 211 1.50 -30.01 41.84
C THR A 211 1.03 -28.62 41.40
N LEU A 212 1.71 -27.57 41.86
CA LEU A 212 1.39 -26.18 41.53
C LEU A 212 1.69 -25.86 40.07
N VAL A 213 2.80 -26.34 39.52
CA VAL A 213 3.14 -26.17 38.10
C VAL A 213 2.10 -26.84 37.22
N ARG A 214 1.67 -28.07 37.53
CA ARG A 214 0.59 -28.73 36.78
C ARG A 214 -0.74 -28.00 36.90
N HIS A 215 -1.04 -27.46 38.07
CA HIS A 215 -2.21 -26.59 38.26
C HIS A 215 -2.12 -25.37 37.33
N CYS A 216 -0.98 -24.66 37.30
CA CYS A 216 -0.77 -23.53 36.39
C CYS A 216 -0.86 -23.92 34.90
N ALA A 217 -0.39 -25.12 34.52
CA ALA A 217 -0.53 -25.63 33.17
C ALA A 217 -2.00 -25.84 32.77
N LEU A 218 -2.87 -26.27 33.69
CA LEU A 218 -4.30 -26.37 33.42
C LEU A 218 -4.94 -25.00 33.16
N TRP A 219 -4.48 -23.94 33.83
CA TRP A 219 -4.93 -22.58 33.60
C TRP A 219 -4.50 -22.03 32.24
N LEU A 220 -3.41 -22.53 31.68
CA LEU A 220 -2.99 -22.18 30.32
C LEU A 220 -3.71 -23.02 29.26
N LEU A 221 -3.85 -24.33 29.47
CA LEU A 221 -4.32 -25.27 28.45
C LEU A 221 -5.85 -25.37 28.35
N LEU A 222 -6.58 -25.30 29.47
CA LEU A 222 -8.05 -25.45 29.45
C LEU A 222 -8.75 -24.27 28.75
N PRO A 223 -8.40 -23.00 29.03
CA PRO A 223 -9.03 -21.87 28.34
C PRO A 223 -8.69 -21.82 26.84
N PHE A 224 -7.58 -22.43 26.42
CA PHE A 224 -7.10 -22.39 25.04
C PHE A 224 -8.12 -22.92 24.02
N ALA A 225 -8.84 -24.00 24.34
CA ALA A 225 -9.88 -24.53 23.46
C ALA A 225 -11.02 -23.53 23.24
N PHE A 226 -11.41 -22.81 24.29
CA PHE A 226 -12.45 -21.79 24.22
C PHE A 226 -11.96 -20.48 23.60
N LEU A 227 -10.66 -20.19 23.73
CA LEU A 227 -10.00 -19.08 23.05
C LEU A 227 -10.10 -19.22 21.53
N LEU A 228 -9.86 -20.41 20.98
CA LEU A 228 -9.97 -20.65 19.54
C LEU A 228 -11.41 -20.43 19.03
N LEU A 229 -12.38 -20.96 19.76
CA LEU A 229 -13.81 -20.80 19.42
C LEU A 229 -14.25 -19.32 19.49
N SER A 230 -13.88 -18.62 20.56
CA SER A 230 -14.21 -17.20 20.72
C SER A 230 -13.45 -16.30 19.75
N GLY A 231 -12.23 -16.66 19.35
CA GLY A 231 -11.46 -15.94 18.34
C GLY A 231 -12.09 -16.05 16.94
N TRP A 232 -12.52 -17.26 16.56
CA TRP A 232 -13.30 -17.46 15.33
C TRP A 232 -14.60 -16.65 15.36
N TRP A 233 -15.35 -16.71 16.47
CA TRP A 233 -16.57 -15.93 16.63
C TRP A 233 -16.30 -14.42 16.51
N TYR A 234 -15.20 -13.93 17.09
CA TYR A 234 -14.82 -12.53 17.01
C TYR A 234 -14.51 -12.08 15.58
N ILE A 235 -13.72 -12.83 14.81
CA ILE A 235 -13.43 -12.47 13.41
C ILE A 235 -14.69 -12.54 12.54
N SER A 236 -15.59 -13.48 12.82
CA SER A 236 -16.81 -13.68 12.02
C SER A 236 -17.82 -12.53 12.10
N ILE A 237 -17.80 -11.74 13.18
CA ILE A 237 -18.74 -10.61 13.37
C ILE A 237 -18.17 -9.26 12.91
N LEU A 238 -16.89 -9.21 12.52
CA LEU A 238 -16.27 -7.98 12.05
C LEU A 238 -16.90 -7.55 10.71
N PRO A 239 -17.05 -6.23 10.47
CA PRO A 239 -17.43 -5.74 9.15
C PRO A 239 -16.39 -6.14 8.09
N GLU A 240 -16.78 -6.11 6.82
CA GLU A 240 -15.98 -6.59 5.69
C GLU A 240 -14.58 -5.94 5.62
N LEU A 241 -14.48 -4.62 5.80
CA LEU A 241 -13.20 -3.92 5.76
C LEU A 241 -12.28 -4.33 6.92
N PRO A 242 -12.65 -4.24 8.22
CA PRO A 242 -11.82 -4.73 9.31
C PRO A 242 -11.47 -6.22 9.22
N GLN A 243 -12.42 -7.03 8.77
CA GLN A 243 -12.21 -8.46 8.58
C GLN A 243 -11.14 -8.72 7.51
N SER A 244 -11.25 -8.09 6.33
CA SER A 244 -10.26 -8.23 5.27
C SER A 244 -8.88 -7.71 5.68
N MET A 245 -8.82 -6.60 6.45
CA MET A 245 -7.56 -6.06 6.98
C MET A 245 -6.84 -7.07 7.87
N VAL A 246 -7.56 -7.67 8.83
CA VAL A 246 -7.01 -8.70 9.73
C VAL A 246 -6.62 -9.97 8.98
N LEU A 247 -7.36 -10.34 7.92
CA LEU A 247 -7.09 -11.54 7.12
C LEU A 247 -6.03 -11.35 6.01
N GLY A 248 -5.42 -10.16 5.91
CA GLY A 248 -4.24 -9.95 5.07
C GLY A 248 -4.40 -8.97 3.91
N ALA A 249 -5.48 -8.19 3.85
CA ALA A 249 -5.58 -7.06 2.92
C ALA A 249 -4.55 -5.95 3.23
N ASN A 250 -4.12 -5.83 4.50
CA ASN A 250 -2.96 -5.01 4.87
C ASN A 250 -1.72 -5.91 5.08
N PRO A 251 -0.69 -5.83 4.21
CA PRO A 251 0.54 -6.59 4.37
C PRO A 251 1.26 -6.36 5.70
N GLU A 252 1.11 -5.18 6.31
CA GLU A 252 1.73 -4.86 7.62
C GLU A 252 1.17 -5.72 8.77
N LEU A 253 -0.05 -6.24 8.63
CA LEU A 253 -0.70 -7.06 9.66
C LEU A 253 -0.38 -8.55 9.56
N ILE A 254 0.10 -9.01 8.40
CA ILE A 254 0.41 -10.43 8.15
C ILE A 254 1.41 -10.98 9.19
N PRO A 255 2.54 -10.31 9.51
CA PRO A 255 3.48 -10.81 10.50
C PRO A 255 2.86 -10.94 11.89
N PHE A 256 1.96 -10.03 12.28
CA PHE A 256 1.32 -10.07 13.59
C PHE A 256 0.25 -11.16 13.67
N PHE A 257 -0.52 -11.37 12.61
CA PHE A 257 -1.48 -12.48 12.53
C PHE A 257 -0.78 -13.83 12.57
N GLN A 258 0.28 -14.02 11.78
CA GLN A 258 1.10 -15.24 11.81
C GLN A 258 1.77 -15.42 13.17
N GLY A 259 2.34 -14.34 13.73
CA GLY A 259 2.95 -14.33 15.06
C GLY A 259 1.95 -14.75 16.14
N PHE A 260 0.72 -14.25 16.10
CA PHE A 260 -0.35 -14.63 17.01
C PHE A 260 -0.61 -16.15 16.98
N LEU A 261 -0.76 -16.74 15.78
CA LEU A 261 -0.99 -18.19 15.62
C LEU A 261 0.19 -19.04 16.09
N TRP A 262 1.41 -18.69 15.69
CA TRP A 262 2.61 -19.43 16.09
C TRP A 262 2.87 -19.33 17.59
N ILE A 263 2.70 -18.13 18.17
CA ILE A 263 2.87 -17.93 19.60
C ILE A 263 1.78 -18.68 20.39
N SER A 264 0.54 -18.74 19.91
CA SER A 264 -0.50 -19.61 20.50
C SER A 264 -0.03 -21.06 20.57
N ALA A 265 0.51 -21.61 19.48
CA ALA A 265 1.04 -22.97 19.46
C ALA A 265 2.23 -23.15 20.42
N ILE A 266 3.16 -22.19 20.45
CA ILE A 266 4.33 -22.21 21.36
C ILE A 266 3.88 -22.17 22.83
N LEU A 267 2.92 -21.33 23.18
CA LEU A 267 2.37 -21.26 24.54
C LEU A 267 1.69 -22.57 24.92
N PHE A 268 0.92 -23.17 24.01
CA PHE A 268 0.28 -24.47 24.23
C PHE A 268 1.31 -25.58 24.49
N VAL A 269 2.30 -25.71 23.60
CA VAL A 269 3.39 -26.70 23.75
C VAL A 269 4.22 -26.42 25.01
N GLY A 270 4.54 -25.16 25.28
CA GLY A 270 5.24 -24.72 26.49
C GLY A 270 4.49 -25.11 27.77
N GLY A 271 3.16 -24.96 27.78
CA GLY A 271 2.31 -25.42 28.87
C GLY A 271 2.39 -26.93 29.11
N LEU A 272 2.37 -27.73 28.03
CA LEU A 272 2.56 -29.18 28.12
C LEU A 272 3.95 -29.56 28.66
N ILE A 273 5.00 -28.90 28.15
CA ILE A 273 6.38 -29.09 28.59
C ILE A 273 6.52 -28.78 30.08
N MET A 274 5.92 -27.69 30.58
CA MET A 274 5.95 -27.34 32.00
C MET A 274 5.32 -28.43 32.89
N GLY A 275 4.36 -29.20 32.38
CA GLY A 275 3.77 -30.35 33.06
C GLY A 275 4.70 -31.56 33.23
N ILE A 276 5.79 -31.63 32.45
CA ILE A 276 6.81 -32.69 32.50
C ILE A 276 7.74 -32.47 33.71
N ARG A 277 8.15 -33.56 34.36
CA ARG A 277 9.10 -33.48 35.49
C ARG A 277 10.51 -33.22 34.95
N MET A 278 11.11 -32.11 35.34
CA MET A 278 12.41 -31.63 34.86
C MET A 278 13.20 -30.92 35.98
N PRO A 279 14.54 -30.80 35.86
CA PRO A 279 15.35 -30.01 36.79
C PRO A 279 14.93 -28.54 36.86
N LEU A 280 15.09 -27.92 38.03
CA LEU A 280 14.76 -26.51 38.26
C LEU A 280 15.54 -25.55 37.35
N SER A 281 16.81 -25.88 37.08
CA SER A 281 17.69 -25.13 36.17
C SER A 281 17.12 -25.00 34.75
N VAL A 282 16.20 -25.89 34.36
CA VAL A 282 15.51 -25.84 33.06
C VAL A 282 14.11 -25.23 33.20
N LYS A 283 13.36 -25.61 34.24
CA LYS A 283 11.98 -25.11 34.45
C LYS A 283 11.89 -23.60 34.69
N GLN A 284 12.81 -23.04 35.48
CA GLN A 284 12.75 -21.62 35.81
C GLN A 284 13.01 -20.71 34.59
N PRO A 285 14.05 -20.95 33.75
CA PRO A 285 14.19 -20.23 32.49
C PRO A 285 12.97 -20.37 31.59
N ILE A 286 12.43 -21.59 31.40
CA ILE A 286 11.24 -21.81 30.55
C ILE A 286 10.05 -20.99 31.07
N ALA A 287 9.79 -20.95 32.38
CA ALA A 287 8.70 -20.17 32.95
C ALA A 287 8.81 -18.66 32.63
N TRP A 288 10.01 -18.09 32.77
CA TRP A 288 10.26 -16.69 32.41
C TRP A 288 10.16 -16.45 30.90
N THR A 289 10.70 -17.36 30.08
CA THR A 289 10.57 -17.29 28.62
C THR A 289 9.11 -17.32 28.19
N LEU A 290 8.29 -18.20 28.76
CA LEU A 290 6.85 -18.25 28.48
C LEU A 290 6.11 -16.98 28.93
N LEU A 291 6.54 -16.35 30.04
CA LEU A 291 5.98 -15.06 30.47
C LEU A 291 6.29 -13.95 29.45
N VAL A 292 7.51 -13.90 28.91
CA VAL A 292 7.89 -12.93 27.87
C VAL A 292 7.16 -13.21 26.55
N ILE A 293 7.03 -14.48 26.18
CA ILE A 293 6.25 -14.89 25.00
C ILE A 293 4.77 -14.49 25.17
N GLY A 294 4.21 -14.57 26.39
CA GLY A 294 2.87 -14.07 26.70
C GLY A 294 2.70 -12.56 26.47
N LEU A 295 3.73 -11.76 26.76
CA LEU A 295 3.73 -10.33 26.44
C LEU A 295 3.76 -10.09 24.92
N MET A 296 4.59 -10.85 24.19
CA MET A 296 4.62 -10.78 22.72
C MET A 296 3.28 -11.18 22.10
N TYR A 297 2.63 -12.21 22.66
CA TYR A 297 1.29 -12.65 22.26
C TYR A 297 0.26 -11.52 22.39
N MET A 298 0.28 -10.81 23.52
CA MET A 298 -0.57 -9.64 23.76
C MET A 298 -0.24 -8.52 22.76
N GLY A 299 1.04 -8.33 22.44
CA GLY A 299 1.53 -7.41 21.41
C GLY A 299 0.93 -7.68 20.03
N CYS A 300 1.00 -8.93 19.56
CA CYS A 300 0.40 -9.33 18.28
C CYS A 300 -1.09 -9.03 18.23
N PHE A 301 -1.83 -9.35 19.31
CA PHE A 301 -3.27 -9.10 19.36
C PHE A 301 -3.61 -7.60 19.33
N GLU A 302 -2.96 -6.77 20.15
CA GLU A 302 -3.27 -5.32 20.17
C GLU A 302 -2.90 -4.64 18.84
N TRP A 303 -1.80 -5.06 18.19
CA TRP A 303 -1.45 -4.57 16.85
C TRP A 303 -2.50 -4.94 15.81
N MET A 304 -2.98 -6.19 15.85
CA MET A 304 -4.01 -6.66 14.93
C MET A 304 -5.35 -5.95 15.16
N ARG A 305 -5.73 -5.72 16.43
CA ARG A 305 -6.94 -4.95 16.79
C ARG A 305 -6.84 -3.49 16.33
N GLU A 306 -5.69 -2.85 16.58
CA GLU A 306 -5.46 -1.44 16.21
C GLU A 306 -5.38 -1.25 14.70
N GLY A 307 -4.66 -2.12 14.00
CA GLY A 307 -4.57 -2.08 12.55
C GLY A 307 -5.87 -2.48 11.85
N GLY A 308 -6.64 -3.41 12.43
CA GLY A 308 -7.90 -3.87 11.87
C GLY A 308 -8.96 -2.78 11.74
N ARG A 309 -8.92 -1.73 12.59
CA ARG A 309 -9.85 -0.60 12.46
C ARG A 309 -9.37 0.53 11.53
N ARG A 310 -8.12 0.51 11.06
CA ARG A 310 -7.61 1.54 10.15
C ARG A 310 -8.45 1.55 8.86
N PRO A 311 -8.77 2.74 8.31
CA PRO A 311 -8.19 4.07 8.56
C PRO A 311 -8.87 4.84 9.71
N TYR A 312 -9.70 4.18 10.51
CA TYR A 312 -10.51 4.79 11.54
C TYR A 312 -9.86 4.68 12.93
N VAL A 313 -10.14 5.68 13.77
CA VAL A 313 -10.04 5.54 15.23
C VAL A 313 -11.37 5.05 15.82
N ILE A 314 -12.50 5.49 15.24
CA ILE A 314 -13.85 4.97 15.49
C ILE A 314 -14.46 4.60 14.14
N TYR A 315 -14.63 3.29 13.89
CA TYR A 315 -14.99 2.75 12.59
C TYR A 315 -16.25 3.42 11.99
N GLY A 316 -16.15 3.96 10.77
CA GLY A 316 -17.28 4.62 10.09
C GLY A 316 -17.73 5.96 10.70
N PHE A 317 -17.01 6.51 11.68
CA PHE A 317 -17.34 7.81 12.29
C PHE A 317 -16.18 8.80 12.29
N MET A 318 -14.96 8.34 12.59
CA MET A 318 -13.79 9.22 12.72
C MET A 318 -12.51 8.52 12.26
N TYR A 319 -11.76 9.19 11.39
CA TYR A 319 -10.46 8.72 10.90
C TYR A 319 -9.36 8.86 11.95
N SER A 320 -8.23 8.17 11.75
CA SER A 320 -7.06 8.23 12.64
C SER A 320 -6.47 9.64 12.78
N ASN A 321 -6.64 10.51 11.78
CA ASN A 321 -6.29 11.94 11.83
C ASN A 321 -7.37 12.81 12.51
N SER A 322 -8.35 12.20 13.19
CA SER A 322 -9.44 12.86 13.91
C SER A 322 -10.48 13.60 13.06
N ILE A 323 -10.44 13.47 11.73
CA ILE A 323 -11.47 14.00 10.83
C ILE A 323 -12.71 13.11 10.91
N LEU A 324 -13.90 13.73 10.96
CA LEU A 324 -15.16 13.01 10.92
C LEU A 324 -15.50 12.57 9.49
N VAL A 325 -16.08 11.38 9.37
CA VAL A 325 -16.62 10.89 8.09
C VAL A 325 -17.75 11.84 7.63
N GLY A 326 -17.71 12.25 6.38
CA GLY A 326 -18.61 13.21 5.75
C GLY A 326 -18.13 14.67 5.76
N GLN A 327 -16.97 14.98 6.36
CA GLN A 327 -16.41 16.34 6.36
C GLN A 327 -15.32 16.54 5.30
N GLU A 328 -14.86 15.48 4.63
CA GLU A 328 -13.74 15.46 3.70
C GLU A 328 -13.89 16.53 2.60
N ASP A 329 -15.06 16.60 1.98
CA ASP A 329 -15.33 17.53 0.87
C ASP A 329 -15.34 19.00 1.31
N SER A 330 -15.69 19.28 2.57
CA SER A 330 -15.66 20.63 3.12
C SER A 330 -14.23 21.13 3.25
N PHE A 331 -13.32 20.29 3.74
CA PHE A 331 -11.90 20.64 3.84
C PHE A 331 -11.28 20.81 2.44
N ALA A 332 -11.65 19.97 1.48
CA ALA A 332 -11.12 20.06 0.12
C ALA A 332 -11.51 21.39 -0.56
N LYS A 333 -12.68 21.94 -0.20
CA LYS A 333 -13.17 23.21 -0.72
C LYS A 333 -12.62 24.42 0.01
N ASP A 334 -12.59 24.37 1.35
CA ASP A 334 -12.28 25.54 2.19
C ASP A 334 -10.78 25.62 2.57
N GLY A 335 -10.02 24.55 2.37
CA GLY A 335 -8.62 24.40 2.78
C GLY A 335 -8.49 23.83 4.20
N TYR A 336 -7.66 22.79 4.37
CA TYR A 336 -7.40 22.17 5.66
C TYR A 336 -6.72 23.12 6.66
N LEU A 337 -5.77 23.94 6.21
CA LEU A 337 -5.05 24.90 7.05
C LEU A 337 -5.97 25.99 7.62
N LYS A 338 -7.12 26.24 6.99
CA LYS A 338 -8.13 27.20 7.49
C LYS A 338 -9.05 26.60 8.54
N SER A 339 -8.99 25.29 8.75
CA SER A 339 -9.91 24.60 9.64
C SER A 339 -9.64 24.82 11.13
N SER A 340 -8.44 25.23 11.50
CA SER A 340 -8.00 25.31 12.89
C SER A 340 -7.21 26.58 13.17
N GLY A 341 -7.54 27.27 14.27
CA GLY A 341 -6.78 28.43 14.74
C GLY A 341 -5.40 28.07 15.33
N TRP A 342 -5.01 26.80 15.33
CA TRP A 342 -3.67 26.34 15.75
C TRP A 342 -2.66 26.35 14.60
N PHE A 343 -3.11 26.46 13.35
CA PHE A 343 -2.24 26.59 12.18
C PHE A 343 -1.80 28.04 12.03
N GLN A 344 -0.53 28.28 11.72
CA GLN A 344 0.01 29.64 11.55
C GLN A 344 -0.13 30.10 10.10
N HIS A 345 -0.17 29.17 9.15
CA HIS A 345 -0.12 29.45 7.72
C HIS A 345 -1.45 29.10 7.05
N ALA A 346 -2.48 29.95 7.24
CA ALA A 346 -3.81 29.72 6.65
C ALA A 346 -3.82 29.83 5.12
N ASP A 347 -2.91 30.64 4.55
CA ASP A 347 -2.72 30.80 3.10
C ASP A 347 -1.28 30.44 2.73
N ILE A 348 -1.12 29.75 1.60
CA ILE A 348 0.18 29.27 1.11
C ILE A 348 0.80 30.32 0.18
N THR A 349 2.05 30.69 0.47
CA THR A 349 2.91 31.54 -0.36
C THR A 349 4.19 30.79 -0.72
N PRO A 350 4.94 31.22 -1.75
CA PRO A 350 6.21 30.59 -2.10
C PRO A 350 7.21 30.52 -0.93
N GLU A 351 7.19 31.52 -0.03
CA GLU A 351 8.11 31.61 1.11
C GLU A 351 7.73 30.67 2.26
N ASN A 352 6.44 30.36 2.41
CA ASN A 352 5.93 29.56 3.54
C ASN A 352 5.55 28.11 3.16
N GLN A 353 5.68 27.73 1.88
CA GLN A 353 5.21 26.45 1.35
C GLN A 353 5.67 25.24 2.18
N LEU A 354 6.95 25.17 2.55
CA LEU A 354 7.48 24.07 3.36
C LEU A 354 6.92 24.07 4.79
N ALA A 355 6.77 25.26 5.39
CA ALA A 355 6.20 25.40 6.73
C ALA A 355 4.71 25.01 6.76
N ALA A 356 3.95 25.40 5.74
CA ALA A 356 2.56 24.96 5.54
C ALA A 356 2.49 23.43 5.35
N GLY A 357 3.39 22.86 4.53
CA GLY A 357 3.51 21.41 4.37
C GLY A 357 3.79 20.66 5.68
N GLN A 358 4.65 21.22 6.53
CA GLN A 358 4.91 20.68 7.87
C GLN A 358 3.66 20.70 8.77
N GLU A 359 2.88 21.79 8.74
CA GLU A 359 1.63 21.90 9.49
C GLU A 359 0.59 20.86 9.04
N ILE A 360 0.48 20.65 7.72
CA ILE A 360 -0.38 19.62 7.14
C ILE A 360 0.10 18.22 7.58
N TYR A 361 1.40 17.95 7.54
CA TYR A 361 1.96 16.67 8.03
C TYR A 361 1.60 16.44 9.50
N ARG A 362 1.76 17.46 10.35
CA ARG A 362 1.39 17.37 11.78
C ARG A 362 -0.09 17.05 11.94
N GLY A 363 -0.97 17.70 11.20
CA GLY A 363 -2.42 17.52 11.31
C GLY A 363 -2.95 16.20 10.75
N LEU A 364 -2.43 15.77 9.60
CA LEU A 364 -3.00 14.66 8.84
C LEU A 364 -2.21 13.35 8.95
N CYS A 365 -0.89 13.43 9.15
CA CYS A 365 0.00 12.27 8.99
C CYS A 365 0.65 11.82 10.31
N SER A 366 1.02 12.75 11.20
CA SER A 366 1.84 12.47 12.40
C SER A 366 1.21 11.50 13.40
N SER A 367 -0.12 11.39 13.41
CA SER A 367 -0.85 10.42 14.24
C SER A 367 -0.48 8.97 13.90
N CYS A 368 -0.11 8.72 12.64
CA CYS A 368 0.18 7.39 12.12
C CYS A 368 1.64 7.19 11.74
N HIS A 369 2.32 8.26 11.30
CA HIS A 369 3.68 8.22 10.77
C HIS A 369 4.69 8.89 11.69
N SER A 370 5.88 8.30 11.76
CA SER A 370 7.04 8.91 12.39
C SER A 370 8.01 9.46 11.34
N ILE A 371 8.94 10.31 11.77
CA ILE A 371 10.07 10.78 10.95
C ILE A 371 11.35 10.16 11.50
N GLY A 372 11.92 9.18 10.78
CA GLY A 372 13.11 8.42 11.19
C GLY A 372 12.88 7.52 12.42
N GLY A 373 11.62 7.20 12.70
CA GLY A 373 11.18 6.48 13.88
C GLY A 373 11.10 4.96 13.72
N PRO A 374 10.84 4.23 14.82
CA PRO A 374 10.70 2.77 14.80
C PRO A 374 9.37 2.30 14.21
N MET A 375 8.40 3.20 14.01
CA MET A 375 7.04 2.84 13.63
C MET A 375 6.56 3.69 12.45
N ASN A 376 6.19 3.04 11.34
CA ASN A 376 5.64 3.67 10.13
C ASN A 376 6.46 4.90 9.67
N ASP A 377 7.78 4.75 9.56
CA ASP A 377 8.68 5.83 9.17
C ASP A 377 8.33 6.36 7.78
N ILE A 378 7.90 7.62 7.72
CA ILE A 378 7.53 8.26 6.46
C ILE A 378 8.71 8.41 5.52
N ARG A 379 9.95 8.55 6.04
CA ARG A 379 11.15 8.72 5.21
C ARG A 379 11.34 7.53 4.29
N SER A 380 11.38 6.32 4.85
CA SER A 380 11.52 5.10 4.05
C SER A 380 10.39 4.91 3.04
N LEU A 381 9.17 5.35 3.38
CA LEU A 381 8.00 5.19 2.52
C LEU A 381 7.97 6.19 1.36
N THR A 382 8.59 7.36 1.52
CA THR A 382 8.56 8.44 0.52
C THR A 382 9.90 8.72 -0.16
N ALA A 383 10.98 8.07 0.28
CA ALA A 383 12.37 8.32 -0.19
C ALA A 383 12.58 8.15 -1.71
N HIS A 384 11.68 7.50 -2.42
CA HIS A 384 11.82 7.25 -3.86
C HIS A 384 11.01 8.21 -4.73
N PHE A 385 10.15 9.04 -4.15
CA PHE A 385 9.35 9.98 -4.90
C PHE A 385 10.10 11.30 -5.09
N ASP A 386 9.94 11.90 -6.27
CA ASP A 386 10.10 13.33 -6.46
C ASP A 386 8.81 14.06 -6.03
N GLN A 387 8.79 15.38 -6.14
CA GLN A 387 7.64 16.17 -5.70
C GLN A 387 6.35 15.82 -6.46
N GLY A 388 6.41 15.67 -7.79
CA GLY A 388 5.25 15.36 -8.62
C GLY A 388 4.71 13.95 -8.36
N GLY A 389 5.59 12.96 -8.23
CA GLY A 389 5.25 11.59 -7.85
C GLY A 389 4.67 11.52 -6.45
N MET A 390 5.21 12.29 -5.50
CA MET A 390 4.68 12.36 -4.14
C MET A 390 3.28 12.99 -4.12
N GLU A 391 3.07 14.06 -4.88
CA GLU A 391 1.74 14.68 -5.00
C GLU A 391 0.71 13.69 -5.57
N THR A 392 1.08 13.01 -6.66
CA THR A 392 0.27 11.97 -7.31
C THR A 392 -0.05 10.82 -6.36
N MET A 393 0.94 10.38 -5.58
CA MET A 393 0.75 9.36 -4.54
C MET A 393 -0.25 9.84 -3.48
N ILE A 394 -0.13 11.08 -2.97
CA ILE A 394 -1.05 11.64 -1.97
C ILE A 394 -2.49 11.70 -2.51
N ASN A 395 -2.67 12.06 -3.79
CA ASN A 395 -4.00 12.08 -4.42
C ASN A 395 -4.64 10.68 -4.50
N GLY A 396 -3.84 9.62 -4.60
CA GLY A 396 -4.32 8.22 -4.62
C GLY A 396 -4.54 7.57 -3.25
N ILE A 397 -4.02 8.15 -2.16
CA ILE A 397 -4.19 7.63 -0.80
C ILE A 397 -5.68 7.60 -0.44
N GLY A 398 -6.14 6.50 0.17
CA GLY A 398 -7.56 6.30 0.52
C GLY A 398 -8.50 6.01 -0.67
N LYS A 399 -7.98 5.97 -1.90
CA LYS A 399 -8.67 5.42 -3.09
C LYS A 399 -8.20 3.99 -3.36
N VAL A 400 -6.87 3.81 -3.45
CA VAL A 400 -6.25 2.50 -3.71
C VAL A 400 -5.96 1.73 -2.42
N TYR A 401 -5.49 2.42 -1.39
CA TYR A 401 -5.17 1.84 -0.09
C TYR A 401 -6.21 2.24 0.94
N ALA A 402 -7.17 1.35 1.20
CA ALA A 402 -8.27 1.62 2.12
C ALA A 402 -7.85 1.76 3.60
N TYR A 403 -6.64 1.34 3.97
CA TYR A 403 -6.12 1.44 5.35
C TYR A 403 -5.59 2.85 5.71
N MET A 404 -5.58 3.80 4.79
CA MET A 404 -5.27 5.21 5.05
C MET A 404 -6.47 6.11 4.70
N PRO A 405 -6.72 7.18 5.48
CA PRO A 405 -7.74 8.15 5.13
C PRO A 405 -7.34 8.91 3.87
N ARG A 406 -8.33 9.34 3.07
CA ARG A 406 -8.09 10.19 1.91
C ARG A 406 -7.45 11.51 2.35
N PHE A 407 -6.62 12.07 1.47
CA PHE A 407 -6.16 13.44 1.66
C PHE A 407 -7.34 14.40 1.49
N VAL A 408 -7.51 15.33 2.43
CA VAL A 408 -8.66 16.25 2.48
C VAL A 408 -8.31 17.70 2.15
N GLY A 409 -7.03 18.02 1.94
CA GLY A 409 -6.61 19.38 1.63
C GLY A 409 -6.81 19.76 0.16
N SER A 410 -6.61 21.03 -0.17
CA SER A 410 -6.63 21.54 -1.54
C SER A 410 -5.43 21.03 -2.37
N THR A 411 -5.44 21.31 -3.68
CA THR A 411 -4.30 21.00 -4.56
C THR A 411 -3.02 21.71 -4.12
N GLU A 412 -3.11 22.98 -3.71
CA GLU A 412 -1.97 23.75 -3.20
C GLU A 412 -1.44 23.17 -1.89
N GLU A 413 -2.32 22.75 -0.99
CA GLU A 413 -1.96 22.08 0.27
C GLU A 413 -1.30 20.72 0.01
N ARG A 414 -1.78 19.97 -0.98
CA ARG A 414 -1.18 18.70 -1.40
C ARG A 414 0.24 18.91 -1.92
N ALA A 415 0.44 19.90 -2.79
CA ALA A 415 1.75 20.27 -3.31
C ALA A 415 2.70 20.73 -2.19
N ALA A 416 2.21 21.52 -1.22
CA ALA A 416 3.00 21.93 -0.06
C ALA A 416 3.42 20.74 0.82
N LEU A 417 2.52 19.79 1.09
CA LEU A 417 2.86 18.56 1.80
C LEU A 417 3.89 17.72 1.03
N ALA A 418 3.72 17.57 -0.28
CA ALA A 418 4.67 16.85 -1.13
C ALA A 418 6.06 17.49 -1.10
N ALA A 419 6.14 18.82 -1.23
CA ALA A 419 7.38 19.58 -1.15
C ALA A 419 8.08 19.39 0.21
N TYR A 420 7.34 19.47 1.32
CA TYR A 420 7.87 19.22 2.67
C TYR A 420 8.45 17.80 2.81
N LEU A 421 7.71 16.78 2.36
CA LEU A 421 8.15 15.38 2.47
C LEU A 421 9.40 15.10 1.62
N VAL A 422 9.46 15.67 0.41
CA VAL A 422 10.56 15.41 -0.53
C VAL A 422 11.80 16.21 -0.16
N HIS A 423 11.66 17.51 0.07
CA HIS A 423 12.81 18.41 0.25
C HIS A 423 13.29 18.51 1.69
N GLU A 424 12.40 18.58 2.67
CA GLU A 424 12.80 18.77 4.07
C GLU A 424 12.97 17.43 4.80
N VAL A 425 12.05 16.49 4.61
CA VAL A 425 12.08 15.20 5.31
C VAL A 425 13.10 14.23 4.70
N ASN A 426 13.16 14.13 3.37
CA ASN A 426 14.08 13.26 2.63
C ASN A 426 15.33 13.97 2.09
N GLY A 427 15.37 15.31 2.09
CA GLY A 427 16.56 16.05 1.66
C GLY A 427 16.81 16.02 0.15
N HIS A 428 15.80 15.71 -0.67
CA HIS A 428 15.97 15.74 -2.12
C HIS A 428 16.12 17.20 -2.59
N PRO A 429 17.02 17.49 -3.53
CA PRO A 429 17.16 18.84 -4.06
C PRO A 429 15.87 19.26 -4.79
N VAL A 430 15.56 20.56 -4.75
CA VAL A 430 14.52 21.13 -5.62
C VAL A 430 14.95 20.91 -7.06
N GLN A 431 14.18 20.12 -7.82
CA GLN A 431 14.46 19.91 -9.24
C GLN A 431 14.28 21.25 -9.95
N LYS A 432 15.29 21.66 -10.72
CA LYS A 432 15.14 22.79 -11.63
C LYS A 432 14.17 22.38 -12.72
N VAL A 433 13.28 23.30 -13.14
CA VAL A 433 12.50 23.14 -14.37
C VAL A 433 13.50 22.84 -15.47
N GLN A 434 13.40 21.65 -16.06
CA GLN A 434 14.26 21.25 -17.15
C GLN A 434 13.80 22.06 -18.37
N GLU A 435 14.63 22.99 -18.84
CA GLU A 435 14.35 23.70 -20.08
C GLU A 435 14.16 22.66 -21.20
N GLN A 436 13.17 22.89 -22.07
CA GLN A 436 12.92 22.00 -23.19
C GLN A 436 14.23 21.79 -23.96
N PRO A 437 14.74 20.54 -24.06
CA PRO A 437 15.99 20.33 -24.77
C PRO A 437 15.81 20.74 -26.23
N GLU A 438 16.76 21.50 -26.78
CA GLU A 438 16.72 21.90 -28.18
C GLU A 438 16.62 20.65 -29.06
N ARG A 439 15.55 20.57 -29.84
CA ARG A 439 15.37 19.51 -30.81
C ARG A 439 16.18 19.83 -32.06
N PRO A 440 16.89 18.86 -32.65
CA PRO A 440 17.46 19.05 -33.96
C PRO A 440 16.32 19.27 -34.96
N VAL A 441 16.24 20.47 -35.55
CA VAL A 441 15.39 20.71 -36.72
C VAL A 441 16.06 20.02 -37.89
N LEU A 442 15.56 18.85 -38.28
CA LEU A 442 16.06 18.16 -39.45
C LEU A 442 15.45 18.82 -40.69
N GLU A 443 16.30 19.37 -41.56
CA GLU A 443 15.87 19.84 -42.86
C GLU A 443 15.31 18.66 -43.66
N VAL A 444 14.00 18.71 -43.94
CA VAL A 444 13.34 17.70 -44.75
C VAL A 444 13.37 18.15 -46.20
N GLU A 445 14.25 17.57 -46.99
CA GLU A 445 14.19 17.74 -48.44
C GLU A 445 12.95 17.02 -48.98
N ILE A 446 11.95 17.79 -49.39
CA ILE A 446 10.73 17.27 -50.01
C ILE A 446 11.06 16.90 -51.46
N PRO A 447 10.80 15.65 -51.90
CA PRO A 447 10.97 15.27 -53.30
C PRO A 447 10.22 16.23 -54.23
N ALA A 448 10.87 16.69 -55.30
CA ALA A 448 10.25 17.60 -56.25
C ALA A 448 9.02 16.96 -56.90
N PHE A 449 7.93 17.71 -56.99
CA PHE A 449 6.71 17.30 -57.67
C PHE A 449 6.25 18.39 -58.62
N ASP A 450 6.08 18.02 -59.88
CA ASP A 450 5.59 18.87 -60.95
C ASP A 450 4.22 18.37 -61.40
N VAL A 451 3.22 19.25 -61.35
CA VAL A 451 1.83 18.91 -61.63
C VAL A 451 1.59 18.61 -63.11
N ASP A 452 2.39 19.15 -64.02
CA ASP A 452 2.23 19.00 -65.46
C ASP A 452 3.09 17.87 -66.02
N GLU A 453 4.23 17.55 -65.38
CA GLU A 453 5.17 16.54 -65.87
C GLU A 453 5.02 15.15 -65.21
N HIS A 454 4.64 15.08 -63.93
CA HIS A 454 4.60 13.79 -63.21
C HIS A 454 3.24 13.11 -63.38
N GLU A 455 3.23 11.93 -64.00
CA GLU A 455 2.02 11.12 -64.20
C GLU A 455 1.54 10.41 -62.93
N TYR A 456 2.38 10.24 -61.92
CA TYR A 456 2.07 9.47 -60.71
C TYR A 456 2.13 10.33 -59.44
N VAL A 457 1.26 10.02 -58.47
CA VAL A 457 1.38 10.48 -57.08
C VAL A 457 1.62 9.27 -56.19
N LEU A 458 2.66 9.34 -55.35
CA LEU A 458 2.92 8.35 -54.32
C LEU A 458 2.55 8.93 -52.96
N LEU A 459 1.53 8.36 -52.34
CA LEU A 459 1.11 8.69 -50.98
C LEU A 459 1.70 7.68 -50.01
N ALA A 460 2.22 8.13 -48.87
CA ALA A 460 2.72 7.27 -47.83
C ALA A 460 2.38 7.82 -46.44
N TRP A 461 2.07 6.94 -45.49
CA TRP A 461 1.73 7.30 -44.11
C TRP A 461 2.14 6.19 -43.14
N CYS A 462 2.33 6.56 -41.87
CA CYS A 462 2.46 5.60 -40.77
C CYS A 462 1.07 5.25 -40.23
N THR A 463 0.88 4.03 -39.73
CA THR A 463 -0.41 3.63 -39.11
C THR A 463 -0.65 4.26 -37.75
N LEU A 464 0.40 4.76 -37.09
CA LEU A 464 0.34 5.41 -35.78
C LEU A 464 0.86 6.84 -35.87
N GLY A 465 0.20 7.75 -35.14
CA GLY A 465 0.68 9.11 -34.95
C GLY A 465 1.99 9.17 -34.15
N GLU A 466 2.18 8.25 -33.21
CA GLU A 466 3.44 8.08 -32.47
C GLU A 466 3.48 6.66 -31.93
N LYS A 467 4.56 5.92 -32.17
CA LYS A 467 4.75 4.61 -31.54
C LYS A 467 5.61 4.76 -30.29
N CYS A 468 5.00 4.70 -29.11
CA CYS A 468 5.74 4.69 -27.85
C CYS A 468 6.16 3.25 -27.49
N ILE A 469 7.46 3.01 -27.35
CA ILE A 469 8.04 1.69 -27.03
C ILE A 469 8.77 1.69 -25.68
N SER A 470 9.02 0.49 -25.16
CA SER A 470 9.95 0.29 -24.04
C SER A 470 11.37 0.06 -24.56
N ASP A 471 12.38 0.56 -23.83
CA ASP A 471 13.81 0.32 -24.08
C ASP A 471 14.52 -0.35 -22.89
N SER A 472 13.76 -0.85 -21.92
CA SER A 472 14.23 -1.59 -20.73
C SER A 472 14.09 -3.11 -20.89
N ASP A 473 14.49 -3.64 -22.04
CA ASP A 473 14.19 -5.02 -22.47
C ASP A 473 14.70 -6.14 -21.54
N SER A 474 15.71 -5.87 -20.72
CA SER A 474 16.20 -6.81 -19.71
C SER A 474 15.25 -7.00 -18.53
N TYR A 475 14.24 -6.14 -18.39
CA TYR A 475 13.22 -6.20 -17.34
C TYR A 475 11.86 -6.60 -17.88
N PHE A 476 11.33 -5.81 -18.81
CA PHE A 476 10.06 -6.09 -19.48
C PHE A 476 9.99 -5.35 -20.81
N SER A 477 9.02 -5.73 -21.64
CA SER A 477 8.59 -4.93 -22.77
C SER A 477 7.06 -4.75 -22.73
N PHE A 478 6.57 -3.52 -22.86
CA PHE A 478 5.14 -3.28 -23.11
C PHE A 478 4.86 -2.97 -24.58
N LEU A 479 5.88 -2.70 -25.40
CA LEU A 479 5.72 -2.65 -26.84
C LEU A 479 7.10 -2.79 -27.48
N PRO A 480 7.36 -3.85 -28.26
CA PRO A 480 8.67 -4.05 -28.90
C PRO A 480 8.85 -3.13 -30.12
N PRO A 481 10.10 -2.99 -30.62
CA PRO A 481 10.39 -2.25 -31.85
C PRO A 481 9.58 -2.79 -33.05
N GLY A 482 9.03 -1.88 -33.87
CA GLY A 482 8.27 -2.26 -35.06
C GLY A 482 7.22 -1.22 -35.49
N SER A 483 7.54 -0.33 -36.43
CA SER A 483 6.59 0.62 -37.02
C SER A 483 6.02 0.11 -38.34
N THR A 484 4.82 0.56 -38.71
CA THR A 484 4.17 0.10 -39.95
C THR A 484 3.98 1.29 -40.89
N LEU A 485 4.58 1.20 -42.08
CA LEU A 485 4.41 2.18 -43.15
C LEU A 485 3.48 1.63 -44.22
N MET A 486 2.57 2.47 -44.69
CA MET A 486 1.66 2.19 -45.79
C MET A 486 1.93 3.16 -46.94
N ALA A 487 1.74 2.69 -48.17
CA ALA A 487 1.86 3.52 -49.35
C ALA A 487 0.86 3.11 -50.44
N GLN A 488 0.50 4.08 -51.28
CA GLN A 488 -0.37 3.89 -52.43
C GLN A 488 0.13 4.72 -53.61
N LEU A 489 0.30 4.08 -54.76
CA LEU A 489 0.64 4.74 -56.01
C LEU A 489 -0.64 5.02 -56.80
N ILE A 490 -0.80 6.26 -57.25
CA ILE A 490 -1.97 6.73 -57.99
C ILE A 490 -1.51 7.26 -59.35
N LEU A 491 -2.07 6.74 -60.43
CA LEU A 491 -1.93 7.31 -61.77
C LEU A 491 -2.88 8.50 -61.94
N ARG A 492 -2.35 9.63 -62.39
CA ARG A 492 -3.05 10.91 -62.54
C ARG A 492 -3.67 11.06 -63.95
N ASP A 493 -4.62 10.21 -64.28
CA ASP A 493 -5.42 10.32 -65.50
C ASP A 493 -6.74 11.08 -65.21
N PRO A 494 -7.58 11.47 -66.19
CA PRO A 494 -8.90 12.07 -65.94
C PRO A 494 -9.78 11.25 -64.99
N GLN A 495 -9.56 9.93 -64.94
CA GLN A 495 -10.05 9.05 -63.88
C GLN A 495 -8.84 8.49 -63.12
N PRO A 496 -8.52 9.02 -61.92
CA PRO A 496 -7.38 8.53 -61.14
C PRO A 496 -7.51 7.05 -60.82
N GLU A 497 -6.41 6.30 -60.98
CA GLU A 497 -6.38 4.86 -60.77
C GLU A 497 -5.30 4.48 -59.74
N ILE A 498 -5.63 3.56 -58.84
CA ILE A 498 -4.67 3.00 -57.88
C ILE A 498 -3.89 1.89 -58.58
N ILE A 499 -2.57 2.06 -58.66
CA ILE A 499 -1.68 1.13 -59.35
C ILE A 499 -1.13 0.10 -58.36
N THR A 500 -1.47 -1.16 -58.59
CA THR A 500 -1.01 -2.31 -57.79
C THR A 500 -0.24 -3.34 -58.61
N ASP A 501 -0.45 -3.37 -59.93
CA ASP A 501 0.20 -4.30 -60.86
C ASP A 501 1.47 -3.70 -61.49
N ASN A 502 2.45 -4.57 -61.75
CA ASN A 502 3.72 -4.24 -62.40
C ASN A 502 4.54 -3.14 -61.71
N VAL A 503 4.30 -2.89 -60.42
CA VAL A 503 5.04 -1.92 -59.61
C VAL A 503 5.64 -2.60 -58.39
N GLU A 504 6.84 -2.18 -58.00
CA GLU A 504 7.49 -2.54 -56.75
C GLU A 504 7.69 -1.26 -55.92
N LEU A 505 7.25 -1.29 -54.67
CA LEU A 505 7.49 -0.19 -53.74
C LEU A 505 8.58 -0.60 -52.74
N THR A 506 9.60 0.24 -52.59
CA THR A 506 10.68 0.04 -51.63
C THR A 506 10.70 1.14 -50.59
N PHE A 507 11.13 0.79 -49.36
CA PHE A 507 11.37 1.74 -48.29
C PHE A 507 12.84 1.72 -47.86
N THR A 508 13.41 2.89 -47.57
CA THR A 508 14.79 3.04 -47.07
C THR A 508 14.84 4.00 -45.89
N PRO A 509 15.67 3.70 -44.87
CA PRO A 509 15.80 4.56 -43.70
C PRO A 509 16.61 5.82 -44.02
N PRO A 510 16.45 6.90 -43.24
CA PRO A 510 17.35 8.03 -43.32
C PRO A 510 18.79 7.63 -42.90
N PRO A 511 19.82 8.38 -43.33
CA PRO A 511 21.18 8.14 -42.88
C PRO A 511 21.28 8.11 -41.35
N GLY A 512 22.00 7.12 -40.82
CA GLY A 512 22.16 6.93 -39.38
C GLY A 512 21.03 6.17 -38.69
N PHE A 513 20.11 5.51 -39.40
CA PHE A 513 19.06 4.68 -38.79
C PHE A 513 19.13 3.21 -39.24
N THR A 514 20.34 2.65 -39.28
CA THR A 514 20.57 1.32 -39.87
C THR A 514 20.84 0.23 -38.84
N ASN A 515 21.20 0.58 -37.60
CA ASN A 515 21.64 -0.39 -36.58
C ASN A 515 20.90 -0.26 -35.23
N PRO A 516 19.57 -0.40 -35.19
CA PRO A 516 18.81 -0.26 -33.94
C PRO A 516 19.25 -1.23 -32.83
N SER A 517 19.80 -2.41 -33.14
CA SER A 517 20.29 -3.37 -32.14
C SER A 517 21.51 -2.90 -31.35
N GLN A 518 22.11 -1.75 -31.71
CA GLN A 518 23.19 -1.14 -30.91
C GLN A 518 22.66 -0.37 -29.70
N HIS A 519 21.38 0.00 -29.69
CA HIS A 519 20.85 0.95 -28.70
C HIS A 519 19.97 0.32 -27.62
N VAL A 520 19.37 -0.84 -27.91
CA VAL A 520 18.45 -1.57 -27.02
C VAL A 520 18.76 -3.07 -27.01
N GLU A 521 18.36 -3.77 -25.95
CA GLU A 521 18.67 -5.20 -25.76
C GLU A 521 17.57 -6.15 -26.28
N PHE A 522 16.53 -5.64 -26.95
CA PHE A 522 15.38 -6.43 -27.42
C PHE A 522 15.78 -7.76 -28.10
N TRP A 523 16.69 -7.74 -29.07
CA TRP A 523 17.12 -8.94 -29.80
C TRP A 523 17.80 -9.99 -28.92
N LYS A 524 18.51 -9.56 -27.87
CA LYS A 524 19.14 -10.47 -26.89
C LYS A 524 18.09 -11.24 -26.08
N TYR A 525 16.95 -10.60 -25.80
CA TYR A 525 15.84 -11.18 -25.03
C TYR A 525 14.65 -11.60 -25.88
N ALA A 526 14.76 -11.58 -27.20
CA ALA A 526 13.66 -11.91 -28.13
C ALA A 526 13.07 -13.29 -27.86
N LYS A 527 13.90 -14.27 -27.47
CA LYS A 527 13.42 -15.61 -27.12
C LYS A 527 12.41 -15.59 -25.96
N SER A 528 12.67 -14.77 -24.94
CA SER A 528 11.79 -14.61 -23.77
C SER A 528 10.60 -13.70 -24.06
N LEU A 529 10.82 -12.60 -24.78
CA LEU A 529 9.79 -11.58 -25.03
C LEU A 529 8.78 -12.00 -26.11
N VAL A 530 9.24 -12.64 -27.19
CA VAL A 530 8.40 -12.97 -28.37
C VAL A 530 8.48 -14.44 -28.78
N GLY A 531 9.07 -15.30 -27.95
CA GLY A 531 9.09 -16.76 -28.12
C GLY A 531 10.09 -17.30 -29.15
N LYS A 532 10.81 -16.44 -29.86
CA LYS A 532 11.73 -16.81 -30.94
C LYS A 532 13.02 -16.01 -30.93
N ASP A 533 14.11 -16.65 -31.35
CA ASP A 533 15.36 -15.97 -31.63
C ASP A 533 15.21 -15.14 -32.91
N LEU A 534 15.70 -13.90 -32.88
CA LEU A 534 15.64 -12.98 -34.01
C LEU A 534 17.05 -12.56 -34.40
N PRO A 535 17.37 -12.51 -35.72
CA PRO A 535 18.57 -11.83 -36.18
C PRO A 535 18.58 -10.37 -35.74
N GLN A 536 19.76 -9.81 -35.47
CA GLN A 536 19.90 -8.38 -35.16
C GLN A 536 19.29 -7.52 -36.26
N ASN A 537 18.65 -6.42 -35.88
CA ASN A 537 17.99 -5.45 -36.77
C ASN A 537 16.82 -6.02 -37.61
N VAL A 538 16.36 -7.24 -37.31
CA VAL A 538 15.22 -7.88 -37.98
C VAL A 538 14.03 -7.98 -37.02
N SER A 539 12.84 -7.65 -37.50
CA SER A 539 11.62 -7.67 -36.71
C SER A 539 11.00 -9.06 -36.59
N THR A 540 9.95 -9.16 -35.77
CA THR A 540 9.14 -10.39 -35.66
C THR A 540 8.45 -10.77 -36.97
N LYS A 541 8.34 -9.87 -37.95
CA LYS A 541 7.78 -10.13 -39.28
C LYS A 541 8.85 -10.44 -40.33
N GLY A 542 10.13 -10.43 -39.96
CA GLY A 542 11.24 -10.69 -40.88
C GLY A 542 11.69 -9.47 -41.70
N LEU A 543 11.18 -8.27 -41.39
CA LEU A 543 11.60 -7.04 -42.05
C LEU A 543 12.82 -6.42 -41.35
N GLY A 544 13.74 -5.88 -42.16
CA GLY A 544 14.80 -4.97 -41.72
C GLY A 544 14.38 -3.51 -41.82
N LEU A 545 15.37 -2.60 -41.85
CA LEU A 545 15.15 -1.15 -41.96
C LEU A 545 14.93 -0.70 -43.40
N GLU A 546 15.35 -1.51 -44.36
CA GLU A 546 15.10 -1.32 -45.79
C GLU A 546 14.49 -2.59 -46.38
N GLY A 547 13.72 -2.44 -47.46
CA GLY A 547 13.14 -3.58 -48.15
C GLY A 547 12.02 -3.23 -49.11
N VAL A 548 11.34 -4.29 -49.57
CA VAL A 548 10.19 -4.22 -50.47
C VAL A 548 8.90 -4.26 -49.65
N MET A 549 7.95 -3.39 -49.96
CA MET A 549 6.62 -3.35 -49.36
C MET A 549 5.74 -4.46 -49.95
N THR A 550 4.89 -5.07 -49.12
CA THR A 550 3.98 -6.15 -49.54
C THR A 550 2.60 -5.57 -49.88
N LEU A 551 2.03 -5.95 -51.02
CA LEU A 551 0.67 -5.54 -51.39
C LEU A 551 -0.37 -6.19 -50.47
N ASN A 552 -1.21 -5.36 -49.85
CA ASN A 552 -2.46 -5.75 -49.23
C ASN A 552 -3.60 -5.60 -50.25
N PRO A 553 -4.19 -6.71 -50.75
CA PRO A 553 -5.22 -6.67 -51.78
C PRO A 553 -6.58 -6.19 -51.25
N GLU A 554 -6.84 -6.22 -49.93
CA GLU A 554 -8.14 -5.85 -49.37
C GLU A 554 -8.39 -4.35 -49.43
N ASN A 555 -7.34 -3.55 -49.26
CA ASN A 555 -7.43 -2.09 -49.24
C ASN A 555 -6.55 -1.42 -50.32
N LEU A 556 -5.95 -2.22 -51.22
CA LEU A 556 -5.10 -1.76 -52.32
C LEU A 556 -3.94 -0.86 -51.85
N THR A 557 -3.26 -1.25 -50.76
CA THR A 557 -2.10 -0.54 -50.20
C THR A 557 -0.87 -1.43 -50.15
N PHE A 558 0.30 -0.85 -50.33
CA PHE A 558 1.57 -1.51 -50.05
C PHE A 558 1.96 -1.28 -48.60
N VAL A 559 2.39 -2.33 -47.90
CA VAL A 559 2.61 -2.32 -46.46
C VAL A 559 4.01 -2.83 -46.13
N ALA A 560 4.75 -2.07 -45.31
CA ALA A 560 5.95 -2.53 -44.62
C ALA A 560 5.61 -2.63 -43.12
N ASP A 561 5.25 -3.85 -42.68
CA ASP A 561 4.73 -4.11 -41.34
C ASP A 561 5.81 -4.55 -40.35
N GLY A 562 6.08 -3.71 -39.34
CA GLY A 562 7.02 -4.00 -38.28
C GLY A 562 8.47 -3.65 -38.62
N ILE A 563 8.73 -2.51 -39.26
CA ILE A 563 10.09 -1.96 -39.43
C ILE A 563 10.69 -1.71 -38.04
N PRO A 564 11.82 -2.34 -37.64
CA PRO A 564 12.34 -2.27 -36.28
C PRO A 564 13.14 -0.97 -36.03
N VAL A 565 12.60 0.17 -36.45
CA VAL A 565 13.17 1.50 -36.20
C VAL A 565 13.11 1.84 -34.70
N LEU A 566 14.02 2.72 -34.25
CA LEU A 566 14.14 3.24 -32.88
C LEU A 566 14.27 4.78 -32.92
N PRO A 567 14.03 5.48 -31.80
CA PRO A 567 14.24 6.93 -31.71
C PRO A 567 15.72 7.33 -31.57
N TYR A 568 16.65 6.46 -31.96
CA TYR A 568 18.08 6.65 -31.81
C TYR A 568 18.77 6.53 -33.15
N THR A 569 19.56 7.52 -33.51
CA THR A 569 20.51 7.42 -34.61
C THR A 569 21.68 6.51 -34.22
N ASP A 570 22.43 6.02 -35.21
CA ASP A 570 23.57 5.12 -35.07
C ASP A 570 24.69 5.73 -34.19
N ASP A 571 24.79 7.07 -34.11
CA ASP A 571 25.70 7.81 -33.22
C ASP A 571 25.12 8.06 -31.80
N GLY A 572 23.89 7.65 -31.55
CA GLY A 572 23.21 7.70 -30.25
C GLY A 572 22.43 8.98 -29.96
N LEU A 573 22.26 9.88 -30.94
CA LEU A 573 21.38 11.04 -30.78
C LEU A 573 19.91 10.60 -30.74
N VAL A 574 19.11 11.28 -29.92
CA VAL A 574 17.68 11.02 -29.84
C VAL A 574 16.98 11.77 -30.97
N ASN A 575 16.34 11.04 -31.88
CA ASN A 575 15.52 11.59 -32.93
C ASN A 575 14.24 10.74 -33.08
N PRO A 576 13.10 11.21 -32.52
CA PRO A 576 11.83 10.50 -32.57
C PRO A 576 11.14 10.48 -33.94
N TYR A 577 11.67 11.24 -34.92
CA TYR A 577 11.04 11.45 -36.23
C TYR A 577 11.92 11.03 -37.40
N PRO A 578 12.33 9.74 -37.49
CA PRO A 578 13.03 9.25 -38.66
C PRO A 578 12.16 9.34 -39.91
N ILE A 579 12.71 9.90 -40.98
CA ILE A 579 12.01 10.11 -42.26
C ILE A 579 12.51 9.11 -43.29
N PHE A 580 11.65 8.16 -43.63
CA PHE A 580 11.90 7.13 -44.63
C PHE A 580 11.62 7.64 -46.02
N THR A 581 12.39 7.15 -47.00
CA THR A 581 12.11 7.37 -48.42
C THR A 581 11.34 6.18 -48.97
N ILE A 582 10.24 6.45 -49.66
CA ILE A 582 9.47 5.43 -50.38
C ILE A 582 9.63 5.69 -51.87
N GLU A 583 10.02 4.67 -52.62
CA GLU A 583 10.17 4.73 -54.08
C GLU A 583 9.25 3.71 -54.72
N ALA A 584 8.51 4.12 -55.75
CA ALA A 584 7.76 3.22 -56.61
C ALA A 584 8.51 3.02 -57.93
N LYS A 585 8.82 1.77 -58.28
CA LYS A 585 9.55 1.40 -59.49
C LYS A 585 8.70 0.53 -60.39
N SER A 586 8.76 0.76 -61.69
CA SER A 586 8.18 -0.17 -62.66
C SER A 586 8.97 -1.46 -62.68
N THR A 587 8.31 -2.59 -62.44
CA THR A 587 8.92 -3.93 -62.56
C THR A 587 9.28 -4.29 -64.01
N LYS A 588 8.73 -3.57 -65.00
CA LYS A 588 8.99 -3.81 -66.43
C LYS A 588 10.23 -3.09 -66.93
N THR A 589 10.45 -1.84 -66.49
CA THR A 589 11.51 -0.96 -67.00
C THR A 589 12.59 -0.66 -65.97
N GLY A 590 12.34 -0.91 -64.68
CA GLY A 590 13.21 -0.50 -63.57
C GLY A 590 13.17 1.01 -63.28
N GLN A 591 12.37 1.78 -64.01
CA GLN A 591 12.28 3.23 -63.86
C GLN A 591 11.53 3.59 -62.58
N VAL A 592 12.04 4.58 -61.84
CA VAL A 592 11.33 5.21 -60.72
C VAL A 592 10.16 6.00 -61.28
N LEU A 593 8.95 5.64 -60.86
CA LEU A 593 7.69 6.28 -61.26
C LEU A 593 7.36 7.49 -60.36
N ALA A 594 7.62 7.35 -59.06
CA ALA A 594 7.42 8.39 -58.07
C ALA A 594 8.23 8.09 -56.80
N THR A 595 8.62 9.15 -56.09
CA THR A 595 9.31 9.08 -54.80
C THR A 595 8.59 9.99 -53.81
N THR A 596 8.45 9.54 -52.57
CA THR A 596 7.92 10.36 -51.48
C THR A 596 8.70 10.09 -50.19
N LYS A 597 8.45 10.91 -49.17
CA LYS A 597 9.03 10.74 -47.84
C LYS A 597 7.93 10.63 -46.79
N VAL A 598 8.16 9.78 -45.79
CA VAL A 598 7.19 9.53 -44.72
C VAL A 598 7.90 9.42 -43.38
N VAL A 599 7.36 10.06 -42.35
CA VAL A 599 7.87 9.93 -40.99
C VAL A 599 7.41 8.61 -40.38
N ALA A 600 8.32 7.90 -39.71
CA ALA A 600 8.03 6.72 -38.90
C ALA A 600 8.17 7.10 -37.41
N PRO A 601 7.20 7.83 -36.84
CA PRO A 601 7.31 8.43 -35.52
C PRO A 601 7.40 7.37 -34.43
N ILE A 602 8.43 7.46 -33.60
CA ILE A 602 8.70 6.50 -32.54
C ILE A 602 9.37 7.19 -31.35
N SER A 603 9.02 6.77 -30.13
CA SER A 603 9.58 7.37 -28.92
C SER A 603 9.70 6.36 -27.78
N THR A 604 10.67 6.59 -26.91
CA THR A 604 10.86 5.90 -25.62
C THR A 604 10.53 6.82 -24.44
N GLU A 605 9.96 8.00 -24.70
CA GLU A 605 9.69 9.05 -23.71
C GLU A 605 8.36 8.78 -23.01
N ILE A 606 8.27 7.63 -22.34
CA ILE A 606 7.16 7.32 -21.44
C ILE A 606 7.55 7.70 -20.01
N GLY A 607 6.80 8.64 -19.44
CA GLY A 607 7.06 9.29 -18.15
C GLY A 607 6.92 8.43 -16.90
N CYS A 608 7.12 7.10 -16.96
CA CYS A 608 7.01 6.21 -15.79
C CYS A 608 7.86 6.69 -14.61
N LYS A 609 9.03 7.29 -14.87
CA LYS A 609 9.94 7.83 -13.85
C LYS A 609 9.36 8.98 -13.02
N ASN A 610 8.25 9.58 -13.44
CA ASN A 610 7.58 10.65 -12.69
C ASN A 610 6.87 10.13 -11.43
N CYS A 611 6.61 8.82 -11.34
CA CYS A 611 5.98 8.19 -10.17
C CYS A 611 6.72 6.93 -9.71
N HIS A 612 7.53 6.34 -10.58
CA HIS A 612 8.44 5.25 -10.28
C HIS A 612 9.86 5.76 -10.11
N SER A 613 10.66 5.07 -9.30
CA SER A 613 12.04 5.50 -8.97
C SER A 613 12.92 5.72 -10.21
N GLY A 614 13.95 6.55 -10.11
CA GLY A 614 15.00 6.68 -11.15
C GLY A 614 14.90 7.95 -12.00
N THR A 615 15.59 7.93 -13.14
CA THR A 615 15.71 9.04 -14.10
C THR A 615 15.49 8.51 -15.52
N TRP A 616 15.58 9.40 -16.51
CA TRP A 616 15.65 8.98 -17.91
C TRP A 616 16.91 8.13 -18.17
N ALA A 617 16.80 7.09 -18.99
CA ALA A 617 17.90 6.17 -19.29
C ALA A 617 18.88 6.73 -20.35
N LYS A 618 18.40 7.60 -21.24
CA LYS A 618 19.14 8.09 -22.40
C LYS A 618 19.18 9.61 -22.39
N SER A 619 20.40 10.15 -22.31
CA SER A 619 20.71 11.58 -22.44
C SER A 619 19.90 12.50 -21.53
N ASP A 620 19.42 12.00 -20.38
CA ASP A 620 18.50 12.70 -19.47
C ASP A 620 17.21 13.22 -20.14
N VAL A 621 16.79 12.57 -21.24
CA VAL A 621 15.67 13.00 -22.09
C VAL A 621 14.61 11.91 -22.28
N THR A 622 15.00 10.65 -22.40
CA THR A 622 14.05 9.56 -22.74
C THR A 622 14.49 8.21 -22.17
N GLY A 623 13.63 7.21 -22.27
CA GLY A 623 13.95 5.82 -21.95
C GLY A 623 13.78 5.45 -20.47
N ILE A 624 13.45 4.18 -20.22
CA ILE A 624 13.13 3.67 -18.89
C ILE A 624 14.41 3.14 -18.24
N ALA A 625 14.86 3.81 -17.17
CA ALA A 625 16.04 3.35 -16.44
C ALA A 625 15.78 2.01 -15.73
N ALA A 626 16.84 1.23 -15.52
CA ALA A 626 16.79 -0.05 -14.81
C ALA A 626 16.09 0.06 -13.44
N LEU A 627 16.36 1.13 -12.69
CA LEU A 627 15.71 1.38 -11.40
C LEU A 627 14.20 1.58 -11.55
N THR A 628 13.76 2.36 -12.55
CA THR A 628 12.33 2.57 -12.88
C THR A 628 11.67 1.26 -13.27
N ALA A 629 12.31 0.49 -14.15
CA ALA A 629 11.78 -0.81 -14.60
C ALA A 629 11.65 -1.80 -13.43
N SER A 630 12.65 -1.85 -12.54
CA SER A 630 12.62 -2.72 -11.37
C SER A 630 11.52 -2.34 -10.36
N ASP A 631 11.29 -1.04 -10.13
CA ASP A 631 10.23 -0.55 -9.23
C ASP A 631 8.82 -0.85 -9.78
N ILE A 632 8.63 -0.74 -11.10
CA ILE A 632 7.39 -1.17 -11.76
C ILE A 632 7.12 -2.66 -11.49
N LEU A 633 8.10 -3.53 -11.74
CA LEU A 633 7.94 -4.98 -11.52
C LEU A 633 7.76 -5.31 -10.04
N ALA A 634 8.51 -4.68 -9.13
CA ALA A 634 8.37 -4.89 -7.68
C ALA A 634 6.96 -4.56 -7.19
N ARG A 635 6.37 -3.47 -7.68
CA ARG A 635 4.99 -3.07 -7.34
C ARG A 635 3.97 -4.01 -7.95
N HIS A 636 4.19 -4.44 -9.19
CA HIS A 636 3.35 -5.45 -9.83
C HIS A 636 3.35 -6.76 -9.04
N ASP A 637 4.53 -7.28 -8.70
CA ASP A 637 4.72 -8.50 -7.90
C ASP A 637 4.04 -8.38 -6.53
N LYS A 638 4.23 -7.26 -5.84
CA LYS A 638 3.59 -7.00 -4.54
C LYS A 638 2.05 -7.02 -4.63
N ARG A 639 1.47 -6.50 -5.71
CA ARG A 639 0.02 -6.36 -5.86
C ARG A 639 -0.65 -7.61 -6.42
N HIS A 640 -0.02 -8.25 -7.39
CA HIS A 640 -0.59 -9.35 -8.16
C HIS A 640 -0.01 -10.71 -7.76
N LYS A 641 0.90 -10.74 -6.77
CA LYS A 641 1.55 -11.96 -6.26
C LYS A 641 2.30 -12.71 -7.36
N THR A 642 2.94 -11.96 -8.25
CA THR A 642 3.82 -12.47 -9.31
C THR A 642 5.28 -12.47 -8.87
N ASP A 643 6.17 -12.98 -9.73
CA ASP A 643 7.62 -13.09 -9.55
C ASP A 643 8.39 -12.48 -10.74
N LEU A 644 7.81 -11.47 -11.39
CA LEU A 644 8.31 -10.89 -12.64
C LEU A 644 9.67 -10.21 -12.45
N LEU A 645 9.90 -9.52 -11.33
CA LEU A 645 11.20 -8.90 -11.05
C LEU A 645 12.28 -9.98 -10.93
N ALA A 646 12.02 -11.04 -10.17
CA ALA A 646 12.98 -12.13 -10.01
C ALA A 646 13.26 -12.85 -11.34
N LYS A 647 12.25 -13.00 -12.21
CA LYS A 647 12.41 -13.54 -13.56
C LYS A 647 13.26 -12.65 -14.46
N ALA A 648 13.01 -11.34 -14.44
CA ALA A 648 13.82 -10.36 -15.14
C ALA A 648 15.30 -10.42 -14.72
N GLU A 649 15.56 -10.43 -13.41
CA GLU A 649 16.91 -10.55 -12.85
C GLU A 649 17.60 -11.89 -13.22
N ALA A 650 16.81 -12.94 -13.46
CA ALA A 650 17.28 -14.22 -13.98
C ALA A 650 17.46 -14.26 -15.52
N GLY A 651 17.30 -13.12 -16.22
CA GLY A 651 17.43 -13.01 -17.67
C GLY A 651 16.21 -13.50 -18.45
N GLN A 652 15.05 -13.58 -17.79
CA GLN A 652 13.77 -13.99 -18.38
C GLN A 652 12.74 -12.85 -18.30
N PRO A 653 12.99 -11.71 -18.97
CA PRO A 653 12.05 -10.60 -18.98
C PRO A 653 10.76 -11.00 -19.68
N VAL A 654 9.68 -10.30 -19.34
CA VAL A 654 8.33 -10.59 -19.85
C VAL A 654 7.84 -9.53 -20.81
N LEU A 655 7.17 -9.96 -21.86
CA LEU A 655 6.30 -9.09 -22.65
C LEU A 655 4.99 -8.92 -21.86
N CYS A 656 4.58 -7.70 -21.53
CA CYS A 656 3.35 -7.44 -20.77
C CYS A 656 2.14 -8.09 -21.44
N GLN A 657 2.13 -8.09 -22.78
CA GLN A 657 1.10 -8.72 -23.61
C GLN A 657 1.08 -10.25 -23.62
N SER A 658 2.07 -10.91 -23.02
CA SER A 658 2.00 -12.37 -22.80
C SER A 658 0.94 -12.73 -21.75
N CYS A 659 0.63 -11.81 -20.84
CA CYS A 659 -0.44 -11.96 -19.85
C CYS A 659 -1.67 -11.13 -20.21
N HIS A 660 -1.48 -9.87 -20.62
CA HIS A 660 -2.56 -8.93 -20.91
C HIS A 660 -2.91 -8.89 -22.40
N PRO A 661 -4.18 -9.11 -22.81
CA PRO A 661 -4.56 -8.96 -24.21
C PRO A 661 -4.25 -7.58 -24.77
N ASP A 662 -3.84 -7.51 -26.04
CA ASP A 662 -3.58 -6.23 -26.72
C ASP A 662 -3.99 -6.33 -28.20
N PRO A 663 -4.93 -5.49 -28.66
CA PRO A 663 -5.37 -5.50 -30.05
C PRO A 663 -4.25 -5.22 -31.06
N LEU A 664 -3.19 -4.50 -30.66
CA LEU A 664 -2.10 -4.09 -31.55
C LEU A 664 -1.15 -5.25 -31.88
N LEU A 665 -0.89 -6.13 -30.91
CA LEU A 665 0.02 -7.27 -31.09
C LEU A 665 -0.71 -8.60 -31.35
N ASN A 666 -2.02 -8.66 -31.07
CA ASN A 666 -2.86 -9.85 -31.25
C ASN A 666 -2.25 -11.12 -30.62
N THR A 667 -1.75 -10.99 -29.39
CA THR A 667 -1.11 -12.08 -28.63
C THR A 667 -2.15 -13.04 -28.05
N GLU A 668 -1.79 -14.32 -27.92
CA GLU A 668 -2.56 -15.32 -27.15
C GLU A 668 -2.37 -15.07 -25.64
N ALA A 669 -3.03 -14.04 -25.12
CA ALA A 669 -2.98 -13.61 -23.73
C ALA A 669 -4.12 -14.21 -22.89
N ASN A 670 -4.12 -14.02 -21.56
CA ASN A 670 -5.20 -14.48 -20.69
C ASN A 670 -6.44 -13.58 -20.85
N PRO A 671 -7.57 -14.06 -21.39
CA PRO A 671 -8.77 -13.25 -21.60
C PRO A 671 -9.49 -12.85 -20.30
N GLU A 672 -9.16 -13.48 -19.16
CA GLU A 672 -9.69 -13.08 -17.85
C GLU A 672 -9.03 -11.82 -17.29
N LEU A 673 -7.88 -11.42 -17.84
CA LEU A 673 -7.19 -10.18 -17.46
C LEU A 673 -7.67 -9.02 -18.34
N LEU A 674 -7.64 -7.82 -17.75
CA LEU A 674 -7.86 -6.60 -18.52
C LEU A 674 -6.83 -6.50 -19.66
N ASN A 675 -7.27 -5.99 -20.81
CA ASN A 675 -6.32 -5.65 -21.87
C ASN A 675 -5.27 -4.65 -21.37
N LEU A 676 -4.08 -4.64 -21.96
CA LEU A 676 -2.94 -3.90 -21.42
C LEU A 676 -3.23 -2.39 -21.25
N PRO A 677 -3.81 -1.68 -22.24
CA PRO A 677 -4.23 -0.29 -22.04
C PRO A 677 -5.20 -0.11 -20.88
N ALA A 678 -6.23 -0.95 -20.75
CA ALA A 678 -7.20 -0.85 -19.67
C ALA A 678 -6.56 -1.08 -18.28
N ALA A 679 -5.62 -2.02 -18.19
CA ALA A 679 -4.90 -2.31 -16.95
C ALA A 679 -4.04 -1.11 -16.50
N ILE A 680 -3.28 -0.51 -17.43
CA ILE A 680 -2.40 0.63 -17.13
C ILE A 680 -3.24 1.87 -16.80
N HIS A 681 -4.15 2.28 -17.68
CA HIS A 681 -4.93 3.51 -17.48
C HIS A 681 -5.87 3.40 -16.28
N GLY A 682 -6.56 2.25 -16.12
CA GLY A 682 -7.47 2.02 -15.01
C GLY A 682 -6.79 2.05 -13.65
N PHE A 683 -5.54 1.59 -13.56
CA PHE A 683 -4.77 1.69 -12.33
C PHE A 683 -4.35 3.14 -12.03
N HIS A 684 -3.73 3.82 -13.00
CA HIS A 684 -3.17 5.16 -12.80
C HIS A 684 -4.23 6.26 -12.66
N ALA A 685 -5.44 6.05 -13.22
CA ALA A 685 -6.58 6.95 -13.02
C ALA A 685 -6.87 7.19 -11.52
N ASN A 686 -6.59 6.23 -10.63
CA ASN A 686 -6.79 6.44 -9.19
C ASN A 686 -5.86 7.48 -8.57
N TYR A 687 -4.70 7.72 -9.18
CA TYR A 687 -3.66 8.63 -8.67
C TYR A 687 -3.65 9.96 -9.42
N LEU A 688 -3.97 9.94 -10.70
CA LEU A 688 -3.96 11.11 -11.59
C LEU A 688 -5.37 11.67 -11.85
N ALA A 689 -6.39 11.16 -11.15
CA ALA A 689 -7.74 11.68 -11.28
C ALA A 689 -7.85 13.14 -10.83
N ASN A 690 -8.73 13.88 -11.51
CA ASN A 690 -8.98 15.32 -11.34
C ASN A 690 -7.76 16.21 -11.66
N SER A 691 -6.76 15.71 -12.38
CA SER A 691 -5.76 16.57 -13.01
C SER A 691 -6.44 17.48 -14.03
N PRO A 692 -6.04 18.76 -14.13
CA PRO A 692 -6.62 19.68 -15.10
C PRO A 692 -6.21 19.29 -16.53
N ASP A 693 -7.17 19.41 -17.44
CA ASP A 693 -6.99 19.19 -18.88
C ASP A 693 -6.22 17.89 -19.22
N ALA A 694 -5.17 18.00 -20.03
CA ALA A 694 -4.38 16.87 -20.49
C ALA A 694 -3.16 16.55 -19.62
N GLU A 695 -3.00 17.19 -18.44
CA GLU A 695 -1.81 17.00 -17.58
C GLU A 695 -1.60 15.53 -17.16
N ALA A 696 -2.68 14.80 -16.88
CA ALA A 696 -2.58 13.37 -16.58
C ALA A 696 -2.00 12.57 -17.76
N CYS A 697 -2.36 12.95 -19.00
CA CYS A 697 -1.81 12.32 -20.20
C CYS A 697 -0.35 12.74 -20.43
N HIS A 698 -0.04 14.02 -20.26
CA HIS A 698 1.31 14.58 -20.38
C HIS A 698 2.30 13.97 -19.38
N SER A 699 1.80 13.51 -18.23
CA SER A 699 2.62 12.88 -17.19
C SER A 699 3.21 11.53 -17.63
N CYS A 700 2.60 10.87 -18.63
CA CYS A 700 3.04 9.57 -19.12
C CYS A 700 3.45 9.60 -20.60
N HIS A 701 2.76 10.37 -21.43
CA HIS A 701 3.00 10.47 -22.86
C HIS A 701 3.75 11.75 -23.21
N PRO A 702 4.56 11.74 -24.28
CA PRO A 702 5.31 12.91 -24.68
C PRO A 702 4.44 13.85 -25.52
N THR A 703 3.34 14.29 -24.93
CA THR A 703 2.33 15.20 -25.52
C THR A 703 2.36 16.58 -24.87
N GLY A 704 2.97 16.68 -23.67
CA GLY A 704 3.09 17.94 -22.95
C GLY A 704 4.12 18.89 -23.56
N PRO A 705 3.98 20.21 -23.36
CA PRO A 705 4.81 21.23 -24.00
C PRO A 705 6.32 21.09 -23.69
N ASP A 706 6.65 20.56 -22.52
CA ASP A 706 8.02 20.36 -22.06
C ASP A 706 8.64 19.03 -22.53
N SER A 707 7.88 18.19 -23.24
CA SER A 707 8.39 16.92 -23.78
C SER A 707 9.38 17.15 -24.92
N TYR A 708 10.36 16.25 -25.02
CA TYR A 708 11.36 16.29 -26.08
C TYR A 708 10.77 15.82 -27.41
N THR A 709 10.01 14.74 -27.42
CA THR A 709 9.35 14.21 -28.62
C THR A 709 8.25 15.15 -29.07
N TYR A 710 7.38 15.58 -28.16
CA TYR A 710 6.20 16.39 -28.45
C TYR A 710 5.38 15.87 -29.63
N CYS A 711 4.68 14.77 -29.42
CA CYS A 711 3.90 14.10 -30.46
C CYS A 711 2.57 14.80 -30.80
N ALA A 712 2.12 15.75 -29.97
CA ALA A 712 0.99 16.64 -30.27
C ALA A 712 1.40 17.66 -31.36
N ARG A 713 1.38 17.23 -32.63
CA ARG A 713 1.89 17.99 -33.79
C ARG A 713 0.84 18.19 -34.88
N GLY A 714 1.12 19.12 -35.79
CA GLY A 714 0.24 19.49 -36.91
C GLY A 714 -0.92 20.40 -36.50
N VAL A 715 -1.83 20.65 -37.44
CA VAL A 715 -2.93 21.65 -37.34
C VAL A 715 -3.74 21.49 -36.05
N HIS A 716 -4.04 20.25 -35.65
CA HIS A 716 -4.81 19.98 -34.42
C HIS A 716 -4.16 20.60 -33.18
N ALA A 717 -2.85 20.44 -33.00
CA ALA A 717 -2.15 20.97 -31.84
C ALA A 717 -1.74 22.44 -32.03
N SER A 718 -1.17 22.80 -33.18
CA SER A 718 -0.53 24.11 -33.39
C SER A 718 -1.50 25.24 -33.74
N GLU A 719 -2.63 24.95 -34.38
CA GLU A 719 -3.59 25.97 -34.84
C GLU A 719 -4.90 25.93 -34.06
N VAL A 720 -5.39 24.73 -33.74
CA VAL A 720 -6.70 24.55 -33.08
C VAL A 720 -6.56 24.41 -31.56
N GLY A 721 -5.38 24.04 -31.05
CA GLY A 721 -5.14 23.83 -29.62
C GLY A 721 -5.85 22.59 -29.06
N LEU A 722 -6.08 21.58 -29.90
CA LEU A 722 -6.63 20.29 -29.46
C LEU A 722 -5.56 19.48 -28.72
N THR A 723 -6.00 18.89 -27.61
CA THR A 723 -5.23 17.96 -26.79
C THR A 723 -5.90 16.58 -26.83
N CYS A 724 -5.26 15.59 -26.21
CA CYS A 724 -5.79 14.23 -26.11
C CYS A 724 -7.20 14.20 -25.51
N VAL A 725 -7.48 15.05 -24.50
CA VAL A 725 -8.75 15.01 -23.78
C VAL A 725 -9.93 15.55 -24.58
N ASN A 726 -9.68 16.36 -25.61
CA ASN A 726 -10.73 16.84 -26.50
C ASN A 726 -11.36 15.71 -27.33
N CYS A 727 -10.60 14.64 -27.62
CA CYS A 727 -11.06 13.50 -28.40
C CYS A 727 -11.34 12.25 -27.55
N HIS A 728 -10.56 12.05 -26.48
CA HIS A 728 -10.61 10.82 -25.67
C HIS A 728 -11.28 10.99 -24.30
N GLY A 729 -11.61 12.22 -23.90
CA GLY A 729 -12.05 12.54 -22.53
C GLY A 729 -10.88 12.59 -21.54
N THR A 730 -11.18 12.77 -20.26
CA THR A 730 -10.13 12.73 -19.21
C THR A 730 -9.52 11.32 -19.09
N LEU A 731 -8.45 11.18 -18.28
CA LEU A 731 -7.86 9.86 -18.04
C LEU A 731 -8.89 8.85 -17.48
N GLU A 732 -9.81 9.33 -16.64
CA GLU A 732 -10.91 8.55 -16.09
C GLU A 732 -11.90 8.12 -17.17
N ASP A 733 -12.33 9.05 -18.04
CA ASP A 733 -13.21 8.73 -19.17
C ASP A 733 -12.58 7.72 -20.12
N HIS A 734 -11.28 7.90 -20.41
CA HIS A 734 -10.52 7.00 -21.26
C HIS A 734 -10.39 5.61 -20.64
N ALA A 735 -10.00 5.53 -19.36
CA ALA A 735 -9.91 4.27 -18.63
C ALA A 735 -11.25 3.52 -18.59
N LEU A 736 -12.36 4.22 -18.36
CA LEU A 736 -13.71 3.63 -18.38
C LEU A 736 -14.12 3.16 -19.76
N THR A 737 -13.71 3.86 -20.82
CA THR A 737 -14.00 3.48 -22.20
C THR A 737 -13.26 2.20 -22.59
N LEU A 738 -11.99 2.06 -22.21
CA LEU A 738 -11.19 0.86 -22.46
C LEU A 738 -11.74 -0.41 -21.79
N LEU A 739 -12.53 -0.27 -20.72
CA LEU A 739 -13.22 -1.41 -20.08
C LEU A 739 -14.43 -1.92 -20.87
N LYS A 740 -14.97 -1.13 -21.81
CA LYS A 740 -16.15 -1.49 -22.60
C LYS A 740 -15.83 -2.34 -23.84
N GLY A 741 -14.56 -2.55 -24.14
CA GLY A 741 -14.09 -3.26 -25.34
C GLY A 741 -13.84 -2.29 -26.48
#